data_AF-A0A8I2ZCF3-F1
#
_entry.id   AF-A0A8I2ZCF3-F1
#
_cell.length_a   1.000
_cell.length_b   1.000
_cell.length_c   1.000
_cell.angle_alpha   90.00
_cell.angle_beta   90.00
_cell.angle_gamma   90.00
#
_symmetry.space_group_name_H-M   'P 1'
#
loop_
_entity.id
_entity.type
_entity.pdbx_description
1 polymer ?
#
loop_
_entity_poly.entity_id
_entity_poly.type
_entity_poly.pdbx_seq_one_letter_code
_entity_poly.pdbx_strand_id
1 'polypeptide(L)'
;MSTPSIATTVLNHPALGAIQGVRLEDGNIDQFRGIPGALCLGSNAWPQYDLVKFVKHSLDHGKPVIGVSINYRVGIFGFLASARAGLRGNYGLKDQACAFRWIQQNIGGFGGDPSSITAFGESAGGITLSTLLATSDPLFHRALLMSGDITVRRPQSMAWQEAMLRENLTYLGLDDLDAKEAVNKLRLLPASDIVQMVPMVQHWSATLDEDFLPGLRAADLTITNTWCKSILTGDMAHDGTILRSRYLDKADAKDSTIVACNDILGSDLTQKVRAAYLLDTDKAATGMLLLASELRFYAPVLAAGKGFGLPHDIKVRQYHMDQTNPLPGGTHGFASHALDIAYLLRNFEPWLTREDVELSKRFAEAVLEFAHDGKRDRDDVIAVGPDHKLQILSAEQYDAKYRDDRGKLLAEIGWKKCLTLGERLQGFPYPELDYYLLAQYGVKVLDLSRVLAGPYCTQILGDMGADILKVEHPVRGDDTRSWGPPYAPRLDGADSAIPAGESAYYLSVNRNKKSLALSFKEKQGADILRELAKKVDVVVENYLPGSLKKYGLDYETLRKLNPKLIYASITGYGQFGPYSDRAGYDVMVEAEMGLMHITGPRDGPPVKVGCAVTDLTTGMYATTSILASLLERNRSNLVLITKERDSGRWGTAHPSVVPYRAFKSSDGDILFGGGNDRLFAILAKGLGRPEWATDDRFATNSARVKHRAVLEKWIEEVTRTKTTQEWLDIFDGTGLPYAKVNDLMDTTQHRHERNLV
;
A
#
# COMPACT_ATOMS: atom_id res chain seq x y z
N MET A 1 19.07 -6.21 60.22
CA MET A 1 18.56 -5.33 59.16
C MET A 1 17.37 -6.03 58.54
N SER A 2 16.22 -5.38 58.47
CA SER A 2 15.02 -5.94 57.83
C SER A 2 15.24 -6.10 56.34
N THR A 3 14.76 -7.20 55.78
CA THR A 3 14.63 -7.38 54.33
C THR A 3 13.63 -6.33 53.80
N PRO A 4 13.96 -5.53 52.77
CA PRO A 4 13.01 -4.56 52.22
C PRO A 4 11.76 -5.26 51.67
N SER A 5 10.57 -4.80 52.08
CA SER A 5 9.29 -5.28 51.55
C SER A 5 8.94 -4.57 50.24
N ILE A 6 8.27 -5.31 49.34
CA ILE A 6 7.90 -4.84 48.00
C ILE A 6 6.39 -4.53 47.98
N ALA A 7 6.07 -3.25 47.83
CA ALA A 7 4.72 -2.71 47.67
C ALA A 7 4.32 -2.67 46.19
N THR A 8 3.54 -3.65 45.74
CA THR A 8 2.89 -3.57 44.42
C THR A 8 1.63 -2.73 44.53
N THR A 9 1.66 -1.51 43.97
CA THR A 9 0.50 -0.62 43.92
C THR A 9 -0.21 -0.77 42.57
N VAL A 10 -1.42 -1.33 42.58
CA VAL A 10 -2.28 -1.40 41.40
C VAL A 10 -3.18 -0.17 41.35
N LEU A 11 -2.99 0.69 40.34
CA LEU A 11 -3.85 1.84 40.08
C LEU A 11 -4.78 1.52 38.90
N ASN A 12 -6.06 1.29 39.21
CA ASN A 12 -7.10 1.14 38.20
C ASN A 12 -7.53 2.52 37.69
N HIS A 13 -7.12 2.89 36.47
CA HIS A 13 -7.52 4.15 35.86
C HIS A 13 -8.78 3.95 34.98
N PRO A 14 -9.88 4.70 35.19
CA PRO A 14 -11.16 4.46 34.50
C PRO A 14 -11.10 4.45 32.96
N ALA A 15 -10.10 5.10 32.36
CA ALA A 15 -9.91 5.16 30.92
C ALA A 15 -8.72 4.35 30.36
N LEU A 16 -7.89 3.71 31.21
CA LEU A 16 -6.62 3.07 30.79
C LEU A 16 -6.41 1.64 31.32
N GLY A 17 -7.39 1.06 32.02
CA GLY A 17 -7.23 -0.25 32.65
C GLY A 17 -6.34 -0.22 33.90
N ALA A 18 -5.74 -1.35 34.24
CA ALA A 18 -4.89 -1.49 35.43
C ALA A 18 -3.43 -1.13 35.12
N ILE A 19 -2.96 0.00 35.66
CA ILE A 19 -1.54 0.35 35.73
C ILE A 19 -0.96 -0.31 36.98
N GLN A 20 0.07 -1.13 36.84
CA GLN A 20 0.77 -1.73 37.98
C GLN A 20 2.13 -1.06 38.17
N GLY A 21 2.31 -0.41 39.32
CA GLY A 21 3.59 0.14 39.76
C GLY A 21 4.15 -0.70 40.90
N VAL A 22 5.45 -1.01 40.84
CA VAL A 22 6.16 -1.71 41.93
C VAL A 22 7.06 -0.72 42.65
N ARG A 23 6.88 -0.60 43.97
CA ARG A 23 7.66 0.24 44.89
C ARG A 23 8.21 -0.63 46.03
N LEU A 24 9.21 -0.16 46.78
CA LEU A 24 9.54 -0.72 48.11
C LEU A 24 8.83 0.07 49.22
N GLU A 25 8.25 -0.62 50.19
CA GLU A 25 7.36 -0.03 51.20
C GLU A 25 8.12 0.71 52.32
N ASP A 26 9.34 0.27 52.63
CA ASP A 26 10.08 0.65 53.86
C ASP A 26 11.09 1.80 53.70
N GLY A 27 11.22 2.38 52.50
CA GLY A 27 12.22 3.44 52.22
C GLY A 27 11.64 4.86 52.31
N ASN A 28 12.32 5.75 53.04
CA ASN A 28 11.99 7.18 53.04
C ASN A 28 12.00 7.70 51.58
N ILE A 29 10.90 8.33 51.15
CA ILE A 29 10.73 8.83 49.77
C ILE A 29 11.84 9.80 49.36
N ASP A 30 12.50 10.45 50.33
CA ASP A 30 13.65 11.33 50.10
C ASP A 30 14.88 10.59 49.53
N GLN A 31 15.06 9.29 49.81
CA GLN A 31 16.13 8.46 49.23
C GLN A 31 15.92 8.19 47.73
N PHE A 32 14.69 8.40 47.24
CA PHE A 32 14.28 8.10 45.87
C PHE A 32 13.98 9.35 45.05
N ARG A 33 14.23 10.56 45.55
CA ARG A 33 14.00 11.80 44.79
C ARG A 33 14.98 11.94 43.62
N GLY A 34 14.44 12.03 42.40
CA GLY A 34 15.23 12.32 41.19
C GLY A 34 15.96 11.10 40.64
N ILE A 35 15.40 9.88 40.81
CA ILE A 35 15.93 8.68 40.14
C ILE A 35 15.91 8.91 38.63
N PRO A 36 17.06 8.94 37.93
CA PRO A 36 17.13 9.34 36.52
C PRO A 36 16.73 8.20 35.56
N GLY A 37 15.83 7.32 35.98
CA GLY A 37 15.42 6.14 35.23
C GLY A 37 14.05 5.60 35.67
N ALA A 38 13.00 5.96 34.93
CA ALA A 38 11.74 5.22 34.96
C ALA A 38 11.76 4.14 33.86
N LEU A 39 11.59 2.88 34.24
CA LEU A 39 11.44 1.73 33.35
C LEU A 39 9.97 1.52 33.04
N CYS A 40 9.57 1.61 31.77
CA CYS A 40 8.20 1.44 31.35
C CYS A 40 8.07 0.34 30.28
N LEU A 41 7.34 -0.74 30.58
CA LEU A 41 7.07 -1.83 29.64
C LEU A 41 5.71 -1.70 28.94
N GLY A 42 5.69 -1.94 27.63
CA GLY A 42 4.47 -2.12 26.85
C GLY A 42 4.00 -3.58 26.82
N SER A 43 2.71 -3.78 27.15
CA SER A 43 1.87 -4.99 27.03
C SER A 43 1.88 -6.06 28.12
N ASN A 44 0.66 -6.32 28.56
CA ASN A 44 0.10 -7.59 29.04
C ASN A 44 0.61 -8.14 30.38
N ALA A 45 -0.35 -8.56 31.22
CA ALA A 45 -0.14 -9.24 32.50
C ALA A 45 0.31 -10.71 32.35
N TRP A 46 1.11 -11.01 31.32
CA TRP A 46 1.75 -12.31 31.18
C TRP A 46 2.90 -12.39 32.20
N PRO A 47 2.99 -13.43 33.06
CA PRO A 47 4.09 -13.63 34.03
C PRO A 47 5.52 -13.41 33.51
N GLN A 48 5.74 -13.44 32.20
CA GLN A 48 7.03 -13.08 31.59
C GLN A 48 7.43 -11.60 31.81
N TYR A 49 6.49 -10.69 32.10
CA TYR A 49 6.73 -9.25 32.28
C TYR A 49 6.70 -8.77 33.75
N ASP A 50 6.85 -9.67 34.75
CA ASP A 50 7.04 -9.27 36.14
C ASP A 50 8.35 -8.46 36.30
N LEU A 51 8.25 -7.26 36.86
CA LEU A 51 9.36 -6.33 37.05
C LEU A 51 10.08 -6.47 38.39
N VAL A 52 9.53 -7.23 39.36
CA VAL A 52 9.98 -7.24 40.76
C VAL A 52 11.46 -7.60 40.89
N LYS A 53 11.91 -8.65 40.20
CA LYS A 53 13.31 -9.10 40.25
C LYS A 53 14.26 -8.10 39.61
N PHE A 54 13.86 -7.48 38.49
CA PHE A 54 14.66 -6.48 37.81
C PHE A 54 14.81 -5.22 38.66
N VAL A 55 13.72 -4.70 39.23
CA VAL A 55 13.73 -3.55 40.14
C VAL A 55 14.61 -3.84 41.36
N LYS A 56 14.51 -5.02 41.97
CA LYS A 56 15.40 -5.42 43.06
C LYS A 56 16.87 -5.45 42.64
N HIS A 57 17.19 -6.09 41.51
CA HIS A 57 18.56 -6.15 40.99
C HIS A 57 19.13 -4.77 40.66
N SER A 58 18.28 -3.83 40.21
CA SER A 58 18.66 -2.43 39.94
C SER A 58 19.18 -1.71 41.18
N LEU A 59 18.59 -1.99 42.36
CA LEU A 59 19.04 -1.47 43.65
C LEU A 59 20.34 -2.14 44.08
N ASP A 60 20.42 -3.47 43.97
CA ASP A 60 21.63 -4.24 44.33
C ASP A 60 22.86 -3.82 43.48
N HIS A 61 22.65 -3.40 42.23
CA HIS A 61 23.68 -2.90 41.30
C HIS A 61 23.94 -1.37 41.44
N GLY A 62 23.22 -0.65 42.31
CA GLY A 62 23.41 0.79 42.52
C GLY A 62 22.91 1.69 41.38
N LYS A 63 22.04 1.16 40.50
CA LYS A 63 21.36 1.88 39.41
C LYS A 63 19.85 1.69 39.55
N PRO A 64 19.21 2.28 40.58
CA PRO A 64 17.81 2.03 40.90
C PRO A 64 16.89 2.55 39.80
N VAL A 65 15.90 1.75 39.40
CA VAL A 65 14.81 2.18 38.50
C VAL A 65 13.44 2.05 39.16
N ILE A 66 12.48 2.84 38.70
CA ILE A 66 11.05 2.60 39.01
C ILE A 66 10.44 1.76 37.88
N GLY A 67 9.91 0.59 38.23
CA GLY A 67 9.24 -0.30 37.27
C GLY A 67 7.75 0.01 37.11
N VAL A 68 7.33 0.30 35.89
CA VAL A 68 5.93 0.52 35.49
C VAL A 68 5.55 -0.45 34.38
N SER A 69 4.48 -1.22 34.57
CA SER A 69 3.90 -2.08 33.53
C SER A 69 2.58 -1.50 33.02
N ILE A 70 2.45 -1.35 31.69
CA ILE A 70 1.24 -0.87 31.03
C ILE A 70 0.46 -2.04 30.41
N ASN A 71 -0.72 -2.30 30.98
CA ASN A 71 -1.76 -3.04 30.28
C ASN A 71 -2.49 -2.11 29.30
N TYR A 72 -2.66 -2.55 28.05
CA TYR A 72 -3.36 -1.79 27.02
C TYR A 72 -4.39 -2.66 26.28
N ARG A 73 -5.40 -2.04 25.67
CA ARG A 73 -6.51 -2.76 25.05
C ARG A 73 -6.12 -3.33 23.68
N VAL A 74 -6.09 -4.66 23.63
CA VAL A 74 -6.00 -5.47 22.41
C VAL A 74 -7.36 -6.14 22.18
N GLY A 75 -7.78 -6.29 20.92
CA GLY A 75 -9.01 -7.03 20.60
C GLY A 75 -8.85 -8.53 20.87
N ILE A 76 -9.95 -9.27 20.96
CA ILE A 76 -9.90 -10.74 21.15
C ILE A 76 -9.15 -11.47 20.02
N PHE A 77 -9.05 -10.86 18.84
CA PHE A 77 -8.27 -11.34 17.69
C PHE A 77 -6.94 -10.57 17.49
N GLY A 78 -6.37 -10.04 18.57
CA GLY A 78 -5.07 -9.37 18.51
C GLY A 78 -5.12 -8.06 17.73
N PHE A 79 -4.34 -8.02 16.65
CA PHE A 79 -4.19 -6.88 15.73
C PHE A 79 -5.14 -6.94 14.53
N LEU A 80 -5.94 -8.01 14.38
CA LEU A 80 -6.83 -8.21 13.25
C LEU A 80 -7.96 -7.18 13.19
N ALA A 81 -8.12 -6.52 12.04
CA ALA A 81 -9.24 -5.64 11.75
C ALA A 81 -10.06 -6.16 10.55
N SER A 82 -11.32 -5.73 10.47
CA SER A 82 -12.22 -5.95 9.33
C SER A 82 -13.46 -5.07 9.53
N ALA A 83 -13.71 -4.19 8.56
CA ALA A 83 -14.92 -3.39 8.51
C ALA A 83 -16.16 -4.29 8.29
N ARG A 84 -16.02 -5.37 7.49
CA ARG A 84 -17.10 -6.32 7.21
C ARG A 84 -17.53 -7.08 8.48
N ALA A 85 -16.57 -7.55 9.28
CA ALA A 85 -16.84 -8.23 10.56
C ALA A 85 -17.11 -7.29 11.75
N GLY A 86 -16.93 -5.98 11.59
CA GLY A 86 -16.99 -5.02 12.70
C GLY A 86 -15.82 -5.11 13.68
N LEU A 87 -14.69 -5.70 13.26
CA LEU A 87 -13.45 -5.78 14.03
C LEU A 87 -12.63 -4.50 13.81
N ARG A 88 -12.41 -3.74 14.89
CA ARG A 88 -11.79 -2.40 14.84
C ARG A 88 -10.26 -2.41 15.00
N GLY A 89 -9.63 -3.58 15.01
CA GLY A 89 -8.20 -3.71 15.32
C GLY A 89 -7.89 -3.49 16.81
N ASN A 90 -6.72 -2.91 17.09
CA ASN A 90 -6.23 -2.67 18.45
C ASN A 90 -6.34 -1.19 18.84
N TYR A 91 -6.50 -0.92 20.15
CA TYR A 91 -6.45 0.45 20.70
C TYR A 91 -5.13 0.71 21.45
N GLY A 92 -4.17 -0.21 21.34
CA GLY A 92 -2.96 -0.25 22.15
C GLY A 92 -2.11 1.01 22.06
N LEU A 93 -1.95 1.57 20.85
CA LEU A 93 -1.21 2.83 20.66
C LEU A 93 -1.78 4.00 21.46
N LYS A 94 -3.11 4.14 21.47
CA LYS A 94 -3.79 5.22 22.21
C LYS A 94 -3.56 5.08 23.71
N ASP A 95 -3.73 3.87 24.21
CA ASP A 95 -3.57 3.55 25.63
C ASP A 95 -2.12 3.72 26.07
N GLN A 96 -1.15 3.24 25.28
CA GLN A 96 0.28 3.45 25.51
C GLN A 96 0.63 4.94 25.53
N ALA A 97 0.23 5.73 24.53
CA ALA A 97 0.51 7.17 24.48
C ALA A 97 -0.09 7.92 25.67
N CYS A 98 -1.33 7.60 26.05
CA CYS A 98 -1.96 8.17 27.25
C CYS A 98 -1.27 7.74 28.55
N ALA A 99 -0.82 6.49 28.65
CA ALA A 99 -0.07 5.99 29.79
C ALA A 99 1.31 6.64 29.91
N PHE A 100 2.04 6.85 28.80
CA PHE A 100 3.30 7.60 28.79
C PHE A 100 3.12 9.04 29.28
N ARG A 101 2.11 9.77 28.78
CA ARG A 101 1.75 11.11 29.28
C ARG A 101 1.40 11.10 30.77
N TRP A 102 0.68 10.07 31.25
CA TRP A 102 0.39 9.91 32.67
C TRP A 102 1.65 9.67 33.50
N ILE A 103 2.57 8.82 33.03
CA ILE A 103 3.86 8.56 33.69
C ILE A 103 4.66 9.86 33.79
N GLN A 104 4.80 10.62 32.71
CA GLN A 104 5.48 11.92 32.72
C GLN A 104 4.90 12.91 33.74
N GLN A 105 3.58 12.92 33.92
CA GLN A 105 2.92 13.82 34.86
C GLN A 105 3.03 13.35 36.33
N ASN A 106 3.12 12.04 36.58
CA ASN A 106 2.92 11.46 37.92
C ASN A 106 4.15 10.75 38.51
N ILE A 107 5.14 10.33 37.71
CA ILE A 107 6.27 9.50 38.18
C ILE A 107 7.12 10.19 39.26
N GLY A 108 7.17 11.53 39.26
CA GLY A 108 7.80 12.33 40.31
C GLY A 108 7.19 12.12 41.70
N GLY A 109 5.89 11.81 41.79
CA GLY A 109 5.24 11.44 43.05
C GLY A 109 5.69 10.09 43.62
N PHE A 110 6.36 9.27 42.80
CA PHE A 110 6.98 8.00 43.18
C PHE A 110 8.52 8.12 43.32
N GLY A 111 9.08 9.32 43.10
CA GLY A 111 10.52 9.61 43.16
C GLY A 111 11.22 9.69 41.79
N GLY A 112 10.61 9.16 40.72
CA GLY A 112 11.25 9.07 39.41
C GLY A 112 11.38 10.42 38.71
N ASP A 113 12.41 10.56 37.88
CA ASP A 113 12.61 11.72 37.03
C ASP A 113 11.69 11.67 35.79
N PRO A 114 10.69 12.58 35.66
CA PRO A 114 9.82 12.63 34.48
C PRO A 114 10.55 13.00 33.18
N SER A 115 11.75 13.58 33.27
CA SER A 115 12.62 13.92 32.13
C SER A 115 13.57 12.79 31.70
N SER A 116 13.47 11.61 32.34
CA SER A 116 14.36 10.47 32.12
C SER A 116 13.62 9.13 32.17
N ILE A 117 12.66 8.99 31.24
CA ILE A 117 11.85 7.77 31.03
C ILE A 117 12.47 6.91 29.93
N THR A 118 12.70 5.62 30.21
CA THR A 118 13.14 4.62 29.23
C THR A 118 11.97 3.66 28.95
N ALA A 119 11.46 3.68 27.72
CA ALA A 119 10.43 2.78 27.25
C ALA A 119 11.02 1.45 26.77
N PHE A 120 10.34 0.34 27.04
CA PHE A 120 10.79 -1.02 26.73
C PHE A 120 9.67 -1.79 26.05
N GLY A 121 10.00 -2.52 24.99
CA GLY A 121 9.06 -3.34 24.26
C GLY A 121 9.75 -4.50 23.57
N GLU A 122 9.20 -5.69 23.76
CA GLU A 122 9.60 -6.91 23.07
C GLU A 122 8.58 -7.25 21.97
N SER A 123 9.08 -7.73 20.83
CA SER A 123 8.29 -8.14 19.67
C SER A 123 7.24 -7.09 19.24
N ALA A 124 5.95 -7.36 19.42
CA ALA A 124 4.86 -6.40 19.17
C ALA A 124 4.96 -5.10 20.00
N GLY A 125 5.47 -5.19 21.23
CA GLY A 125 5.82 -4.04 22.07
C GLY A 125 6.92 -3.19 21.41
N GLY A 126 7.98 -3.82 20.89
CA GLY A 126 9.05 -3.12 20.18
C GLY A 126 8.55 -2.40 18.92
N ILE A 127 7.64 -3.03 18.17
CA ILE A 127 6.98 -2.43 16.98
C ILE A 127 6.06 -1.25 17.35
N THR A 128 5.32 -1.34 18.46
CA THR A 128 4.49 -0.21 18.92
C THR A 128 5.35 0.96 19.38
N LEU A 129 6.45 0.72 20.10
CA LEU A 129 7.38 1.78 20.50
C LEU A 129 8.09 2.44 19.31
N SER A 130 8.51 1.68 18.30
CA SER A 130 9.09 2.28 17.09
C SER A 130 8.09 3.14 16.31
N THR A 131 6.80 2.80 16.36
CA THR A 131 5.77 3.65 15.76
C THR A 131 5.45 4.88 16.63
N LEU A 132 5.46 4.77 17.95
CA LEU A 132 5.33 5.94 18.84
C LEU A 132 6.51 6.92 18.67
N LEU A 133 7.71 6.41 18.37
CA LEU A 133 8.88 7.22 17.99
C LEU A 133 8.67 8.04 16.69
N ALA A 134 7.78 7.62 15.78
CA ALA A 134 7.42 8.41 14.60
C ALA A 134 6.43 9.55 14.90
N THR A 135 5.94 9.69 16.14
CA THR A 135 5.00 10.75 16.52
C THR A 135 5.71 12.03 16.96
N SER A 136 5.04 13.17 16.81
CA SER A 136 5.53 14.48 17.27
C SER A 136 5.46 14.68 18.78
N ASP A 137 4.83 13.77 19.52
CA ASP A 137 4.59 13.89 20.95
C ASP A 137 5.76 13.27 21.74
N PRO A 138 6.48 14.03 22.60
CA PRO A 138 7.59 13.49 23.36
C PRO A 138 7.08 12.58 24.48
N LEU A 139 6.93 11.27 24.21
CA LEU A 139 6.33 10.32 25.16
C LEU A 139 7.33 9.66 26.13
N PHE A 140 8.59 9.51 25.71
CA PHE A 140 9.67 8.92 26.50
C PHE A 140 11.02 9.48 26.01
N HIS A 141 12.12 9.19 26.71
CA HIS A 141 13.43 9.81 26.43
C HIS A 141 14.45 8.83 25.84
N ARG A 142 14.22 7.52 26.04
CA ARG A 142 15.03 6.41 25.52
C ARG A 142 14.13 5.23 25.21
N ALA A 143 14.53 4.35 24.28
CA ALA A 143 13.76 3.14 23.93
C ALA A 143 14.63 1.88 23.84
N LEU A 144 14.19 0.76 24.43
CA LEU A 144 14.67 -0.59 24.12
C LEU A 144 13.65 -1.29 23.20
N LEU A 145 14.06 -1.58 21.97
CA LEU A 145 13.27 -2.23 20.92
C LEU A 145 13.80 -3.65 20.67
N MET A 146 13.30 -4.63 21.43
CA MET A 146 13.77 -6.03 21.40
C MET A 146 13.04 -6.79 20.29
N SER A 147 13.75 -7.17 19.22
CA SER A 147 13.19 -7.67 17.94
C SER A 147 11.97 -6.88 17.42
N GLY A 148 12.00 -5.57 17.67
CA GLY A 148 11.10 -4.58 17.11
C GLY A 148 11.65 -4.00 15.80
N ASP A 149 10.76 -3.58 14.91
CA ASP A 149 11.16 -2.93 13.66
C ASP A 149 11.47 -1.45 13.88
N ILE A 150 12.75 -1.11 14.04
CA ILE A 150 13.22 0.27 14.21
C ILE A 150 12.99 1.15 12.97
N THR A 151 12.73 0.58 11.79
CA THR A 151 12.41 1.34 10.56
C THR A 151 10.93 1.69 10.43
N VAL A 152 10.10 1.34 11.42
CA VAL A 152 8.65 1.54 11.48
C VAL A 152 7.91 0.71 10.43
N ARG A 153 7.06 -0.23 10.90
CA ARG A 153 6.22 -1.00 9.98
C ARG A 153 5.22 -0.09 9.28
N ARG A 154 5.07 -0.25 7.96
CA ARG A 154 4.00 0.39 7.18
C ARG A 154 2.62 0.14 7.82
N PRO A 155 1.84 1.18 8.12
CA PRO A 155 0.41 1.01 8.43
C PRO A 155 -0.28 0.31 7.27
N GLN A 156 -1.09 -0.70 7.57
CA GLN A 156 -1.76 -1.52 6.56
C GLN A 156 -3.22 -1.09 6.39
N SER A 157 -3.66 -0.88 5.15
CA SER A 157 -5.00 -0.40 4.82
C SER A 157 -6.11 -1.41 5.19
N MET A 158 -7.37 -0.97 5.21
CA MET A 158 -8.49 -1.89 5.49
C MET A 158 -8.61 -3.00 4.43
N ALA A 159 -8.29 -2.72 3.16
CA ALA A 159 -8.28 -3.73 2.11
C ALA A 159 -7.28 -4.86 2.41
N TRP A 160 -6.09 -4.51 2.93
CA TRP A 160 -5.10 -5.47 3.37
C TRP A 160 -5.58 -6.26 4.61
N GLN A 161 -6.25 -5.59 5.56
CA GLN A 161 -6.81 -6.24 6.76
C GLN A 161 -7.91 -7.26 6.41
N GLU A 162 -8.81 -6.94 5.47
CA GLU A 162 -9.83 -7.88 4.97
C GLU A 162 -9.20 -9.07 4.19
N ALA A 163 -8.08 -8.84 3.49
CA ALA A 163 -7.33 -9.92 2.83
C ALA A 163 -6.71 -10.88 3.85
N MET A 164 -6.10 -10.35 4.93
CA MET A 164 -5.57 -11.18 6.03
C MET A 164 -6.66 -11.92 6.80
N LEU A 165 -7.82 -11.29 7.03
CA LEU A 165 -8.96 -12.01 7.62
C LEU A 165 -9.33 -13.19 6.72
N ARG A 166 -9.54 -12.97 5.42
CA ARG A 166 -9.92 -14.04 4.48
C ARG A 166 -8.91 -15.19 4.50
N GLU A 167 -7.62 -14.89 4.41
CA GLU A 167 -6.58 -15.91 4.43
C GLU A 167 -6.59 -16.74 5.73
N ASN A 168 -6.71 -16.08 6.89
CA ASN A 168 -6.85 -16.77 8.18
C ASN A 168 -8.12 -17.63 8.26
N LEU A 169 -9.21 -17.22 7.60
CA LEU A 169 -10.42 -18.03 7.50
C LEU A 169 -10.21 -19.25 6.61
N THR A 170 -9.49 -19.14 5.49
CA THR A 170 -9.11 -20.28 4.64
C THR A 170 -8.27 -21.30 5.41
N TYR A 171 -7.28 -20.87 6.21
CA TYR A 171 -6.51 -21.76 7.08
C TYR A 171 -7.36 -22.52 8.12
N LEU A 172 -8.56 -22.03 8.43
CA LEU A 172 -9.51 -22.62 9.38
C LEU A 172 -10.73 -23.29 8.72
N GLY A 173 -10.82 -23.31 7.38
CA GLY A 173 -11.98 -23.82 6.66
C GLY A 173 -13.27 -23.03 6.93
N LEU A 174 -13.17 -21.71 7.03
CA LEU A 174 -14.25 -20.78 7.38
C LEU A 174 -14.50 -19.70 6.31
N ASP A 175 -13.83 -19.78 5.16
CA ASP A 175 -13.85 -18.78 4.09
C ASP A 175 -15.12 -18.78 3.21
N ASP A 176 -15.92 -19.84 3.26
CA ASP A 176 -17.27 -19.90 2.67
C ASP A 176 -18.33 -19.04 3.42
N LEU A 177 -17.99 -18.47 4.58
CA LEU A 177 -18.93 -17.77 5.47
C LEU A 177 -18.85 -16.24 5.31
N ASP A 178 -19.93 -15.52 5.64
CA ASP A 178 -19.81 -14.07 5.80
C ASP A 178 -18.82 -13.71 6.93
N ALA A 179 -18.12 -12.59 6.78
CA ALA A 179 -17.10 -12.14 7.71
C ALA A 179 -17.60 -12.06 9.17
N LYS A 180 -18.87 -11.71 9.42
CA LYS A 180 -19.45 -11.70 10.78
C LYS A 180 -19.73 -13.10 11.31
N GLU A 181 -20.23 -13.98 10.46
CA GLU A 181 -20.53 -15.37 10.83
C GLU A 181 -19.24 -16.15 11.11
N ALA A 182 -18.25 -15.99 10.24
CA ALA A 182 -16.91 -16.52 10.41
C ALA A 182 -16.29 -16.07 11.73
N VAL A 183 -16.30 -14.76 12.02
CA VAL A 183 -15.78 -14.19 13.27
C VAL A 183 -16.57 -14.65 14.50
N ASN A 184 -17.88 -14.89 14.39
CA ASN A 184 -18.64 -15.50 15.47
C ASN A 184 -18.26 -16.96 15.72
N LYS A 185 -17.96 -17.76 14.68
CA LYS A 185 -17.40 -19.11 14.84
C LYS A 185 -15.98 -19.08 15.43
N LEU A 186 -15.12 -18.15 14.99
CA LEU A 186 -13.77 -17.98 15.54
C LEU A 186 -13.77 -17.77 17.06
N ARG A 187 -14.78 -17.07 17.62
CA ARG A 187 -14.92 -16.86 19.08
C ARG A 187 -15.24 -18.14 19.86
N LEU A 188 -15.68 -19.20 19.18
CA LEU A 188 -16.11 -20.47 19.78
C LEU A 188 -15.10 -21.60 19.54
N LEU A 189 -14.11 -21.40 18.66
CA LEU A 189 -13.02 -22.36 18.46
C LEU A 189 -12.05 -22.34 19.66
N PRO A 190 -11.49 -23.50 20.06
CA PRO A 190 -10.43 -23.55 21.05
C PRO A 190 -9.21 -22.75 20.60
N ALA A 191 -8.64 -21.95 21.50
CA ALA A 191 -7.46 -21.14 21.17
C ALA A 191 -6.23 -21.97 20.76
N SER A 192 -6.12 -23.20 21.27
CA SER A 192 -5.11 -24.18 20.84
C SER A 192 -5.18 -24.46 19.34
N ASP A 193 -6.38 -24.61 18.82
CA ASP A 193 -6.63 -25.10 17.46
C ASP A 193 -6.40 -23.95 16.47
N ILE A 194 -6.84 -22.74 16.84
CA ILE A 194 -6.52 -21.49 16.12
C ILE A 194 -5.00 -21.31 16.02
N VAL A 195 -4.25 -21.48 17.12
CA VAL A 195 -2.79 -21.30 17.14
C VAL A 195 -2.04 -22.40 16.36
N GLN A 196 -2.61 -23.59 16.25
CA GLN A 196 -2.02 -24.69 15.46
C GLN A 196 -2.32 -24.59 13.97
N MET A 197 -3.50 -24.08 13.58
CA MET A 197 -3.95 -24.04 12.19
C MET A 197 -3.61 -22.73 11.48
N VAL A 198 -3.69 -21.58 12.18
CA VAL A 198 -3.39 -20.28 11.59
C VAL A 198 -1.87 -20.03 11.64
N PRO A 199 -1.19 -19.80 10.51
CA PRO A 199 0.23 -19.46 10.52
C PRO A 199 0.45 -18.13 11.24
N MET A 200 1.52 -18.03 12.01
CA MET A 200 1.74 -16.94 12.98
C MET A 200 1.75 -15.56 12.31
N VAL A 201 0.64 -14.82 12.43
CA VAL A 201 0.40 -13.57 11.69
C VAL A 201 1.12 -12.39 12.34
N GLN A 202 2.40 -12.26 12.02
CA GLN A 202 3.31 -11.23 12.50
C GLN A 202 3.04 -9.84 11.89
N HIS A 203 1.78 -9.39 11.76
CA HIS A 203 1.46 -8.12 11.08
C HIS A 203 0.54 -7.21 11.88
N TRP A 204 1.21 -6.36 12.64
CA TRP A 204 0.67 -5.19 13.31
C TRP A 204 0.18 -4.13 12.33
N SER A 205 -0.99 -3.52 12.59
CA SER A 205 -1.41 -2.28 11.92
C SER A 205 -1.80 -1.20 12.94
N ALA A 206 -1.49 0.03 12.55
CA ALA A 206 -1.57 1.23 13.37
C ALA A 206 -2.98 1.85 13.33
N THR A 207 -3.90 1.32 14.13
CA THR A 207 -5.25 1.87 14.28
C THR A 207 -5.33 2.82 15.49
N LEU A 208 -5.90 4.00 15.29
CA LEU A 208 -6.16 4.99 16.34
C LEU A 208 -7.57 5.58 16.11
N ASP A 209 -8.50 5.25 17.02
CA ASP A 209 -9.88 5.77 17.01
C ASP A 209 -10.58 5.70 15.63
N GLU A 210 -10.68 4.48 15.08
CA GLU A 210 -11.33 4.17 13.79
C GLU A 210 -10.54 4.56 12.52
N ASP A 211 -9.55 5.45 12.61
CA ASP A 211 -8.64 5.79 11.51
C ASP A 211 -7.31 5.00 11.56
N PHE A 212 -6.71 4.76 10.39
CA PHE A 212 -5.28 4.43 10.30
C PHE A 212 -4.48 5.71 10.54
N LEU A 213 -3.55 5.67 11.53
CA LEU A 213 -2.86 6.84 12.13
C LEU A 213 -2.90 8.13 11.28
N PRO A 214 -3.85 9.06 11.55
CA PRO A 214 -3.98 10.29 10.79
C PRO A 214 -2.67 11.10 10.80
N GLY A 215 -2.11 11.36 9.62
CA GLY A 215 -0.89 12.14 9.44
C GLY A 215 0.41 11.32 9.32
N LEU A 216 0.39 10.00 9.54
CA LEU A 216 1.54 9.15 9.22
C LEU A 216 1.61 8.94 7.69
N ARG A 217 2.47 9.68 6.99
CA ARG A 217 2.64 9.51 5.54
C ARG A 217 3.34 8.18 5.26
N ALA A 218 2.72 7.30 4.48
CA ALA A 218 3.27 5.98 4.13
C ALA A 218 4.64 6.03 3.41
N ALA A 219 5.04 7.19 2.89
CA ALA A 219 6.35 7.45 2.28
C ALA A 219 7.45 7.86 3.29
N ASP A 220 7.09 8.24 4.53
CA ASP A 220 7.98 8.86 5.52
C ASP A 220 8.23 7.92 6.72
N LEU A 221 8.56 6.65 6.44
CA LEU A 221 8.88 5.63 7.47
C LEU A 221 10.25 5.90 8.11
N THR A 222 10.36 7.04 8.78
CA THR A 222 11.58 7.58 9.36
C THR A 222 11.25 8.22 10.70
N ILE A 223 11.94 7.77 11.75
CA ILE A 223 11.80 8.34 13.10
C ILE A 223 12.47 9.71 13.08
N THR A 224 11.72 10.77 12.77
CA THR A 224 12.26 12.14 12.58
C THR A 224 12.27 12.99 13.85
N ASN A 225 11.92 12.41 15.00
CA ASN A 225 11.82 13.15 16.25
C ASN A 225 13.20 13.56 16.82
N THR A 226 13.20 14.62 17.62
CA THR A 226 14.39 15.12 18.35
C THR A 226 14.28 14.94 19.86
N TRP A 227 13.26 14.21 20.34
CA TRP A 227 12.96 14.06 21.77
C TRP A 227 13.52 12.77 22.37
N CYS A 228 13.66 11.71 21.56
CA CYS A 228 14.31 10.48 21.96
C CYS A 228 15.83 10.64 21.83
N LYS A 229 16.56 10.47 22.94
CA LYS A 229 18.00 10.69 23.02
C LYS A 229 18.80 9.47 22.59
N SER A 230 18.29 8.26 22.83
CA SER A 230 18.95 7.02 22.44
C SER A 230 18.01 5.82 22.33
N ILE A 231 18.30 4.94 21.38
CA ILE A 231 17.63 3.67 21.17
C ILE A 231 18.64 2.54 21.40
N LEU A 232 18.25 1.48 22.10
CA LEU A 232 18.91 0.18 22.09
C LEU A 232 17.99 -0.77 21.32
N THR A 233 18.54 -1.52 20.37
CA THR A 233 17.80 -2.49 19.55
C THR A 233 18.68 -3.70 19.26
N GLY A 234 18.09 -4.80 18.82
CA GLY A 234 18.80 -6.06 18.63
C GLY A 234 17.94 -7.12 18.00
N ASP A 235 18.61 -8.14 17.48
CA ASP A 235 18.05 -9.26 16.71
C ASP A 235 18.79 -10.57 17.04
N MET A 236 18.16 -11.72 16.79
CA MET A 236 18.74 -13.05 17.06
C MET A 236 19.03 -13.83 15.77
N ALA A 237 19.85 -14.89 15.84
CA ALA A 237 20.14 -15.68 14.64
C ALA A 237 18.86 -16.32 14.06
N HIS A 238 18.02 -16.90 14.92
CA HIS A 238 16.89 -17.75 14.52
C HIS A 238 15.52 -17.07 14.63
N ASP A 239 15.42 -15.74 14.72
CA ASP A 239 14.11 -15.06 14.77
C ASP A 239 13.23 -15.35 13.54
N GLY A 240 13.81 -15.62 12.38
CA GLY A 240 13.08 -16.11 11.21
C GLY A 240 12.31 -17.43 11.43
N THR A 241 12.63 -18.23 12.45
CA THR A 241 11.88 -19.47 12.78
C THR A 241 10.42 -19.20 13.14
N ILE A 242 10.10 -18.03 13.68
CA ILE A 242 8.72 -17.63 13.99
C ILE A 242 7.86 -17.44 12.72
N LEU A 243 8.52 -17.26 11.57
CA LEU A 243 7.91 -17.11 10.24
C LEU A 243 7.87 -18.44 9.47
N ARG A 244 8.31 -19.56 10.07
CA ARG A 244 8.40 -20.87 9.41
C ARG A 244 7.11 -21.25 8.68
N SER A 245 5.96 -21.16 9.32
CA SER A 245 4.69 -21.58 8.70
C SER A 245 4.18 -20.64 7.61
N ARG A 246 4.70 -19.40 7.55
CA ARG A 246 4.45 -18.47 6.45
C ARG A 246 5.36 -18.71 5.25
N TYR A 247 6.49 -19.38 5.45
CA TYR A 247 7.60 -19.35 4.52
C TYR A 247 8.10 -20.72 4.05
N LEU A 248 8.32 -21.68 4.96
CA LEU A 248 8.78 -23.04 4.63
C LEU A 248 7.66 -24.05 4.42
N ASP A 249 6.49 -23.87 5.04
CA ASP A 249 5.41 -24.88 4.97
C ASP A 249 4.66 -24.85 3.62
N LYS A 250 5.10 -24.01 2.67
CA LYS A 250 4.64 -23.96 1.27
C LYS A 250 5.38 -25.00 0.42
N ALA A 251 4.66 -25.72 -0.45
CA ALA A 251 5.24 -26.74 -1.32
C ALA A 251 6.30 -26.18 -2.31
N ASP A 252 6.17 -24.90 -2.69
CA ASP A 252 7.04 -24.17 -3.62
C ASP A 252 7.94 -23.15 -2.90
N ALA A 253 8.17 -23.29 -1.59
CA ALA A 253 8.87 -22.32 -0.74
C ALA A 253 10.20 -21.82 -1.33
N LYS A 254 11.06 -22.73 -1.82
CA LYS A 254 12.35 -22.38 -2.44
C LYS A 254 12.17 -21.61 -3.76
N ASP A 255 11.30 -22.08 -4.63
CA ASP A 255 11.15 -21.52 -5.97
C ASP A 255 10.47 -20.14 -5.91
N SER A 256 9.42 -20.00 -5.12
CA SER A 256 8.77 -18.70 -4.82
C SER A 256 9.74 -17.69 -4.18
N THR A 257 10.68 -18.14 -3.35
CA THR A 257 11.78 -17.31 -2.83
C THR A 257 12.71 -16.83 -3.92
N ILE A 258 13.14 -17.72 -4.82
CA ILE A 258 14.04 -17.38 -5.93
C ILE A 258 13.35 -16.43 -6.92
N VAL A 259 12.05 -16.62 -7.18
CA VAL A 259 11.23 -15.70 -7.99
C VAL A 259 11.17 -14.33 -7.33
N ALA A 260 10.76 -14.24 -6.05
CA ALA A 260 10.69 -12.97 -5.32
C ALA A 260 12.05 -12.23 -5.26
N CYS A 261 13.15 -12.96 -5.12
CA CYS A 261 14.49 -12.39 -5.23
C CYS A 261 14.75 -11.82 -6.64
N ASN A 262 14.48 -12.56 -7.71
CA ASN A 262 14.70 -12.08 -9.08
C ASN A 262 13.85 -10.83 -9.39
N ASP A 263 12.57 -10.83 -9.01
CA ASP A 263 11.64 -9.74 -9.28
C ASP A 263 12.06 -8.42 -8.60
N ILE A 264 12.57 -8.48 -7.37
CA ILE A 264 12.86 -7.31 -6.53
C ILE A 264 14.33 -6.89 -6.63
N LEU A 265 15.25 -7.85 -6.71
CA LEU A 265 16.69 -7.62 -6.67
C LEU A 265 17.29 -7.54 -8.08
N GLY A 266 16.76 -8.28 -9.04
CA GLY A 266 17.41 -8.61 -10.31
C GLY A 266 18.33 -9.82 -10.20
N SER A 267 18.81 -10.33 -11.34
CA SER A 267 19.51 -11.61 -11.43
C SER A 267 20.86 -11.65 -10.69
N ASP A 268 21.67 -10.58 -10.76
CA ASP A 268 23.01 -10.54 -10.13
C ASP A 268 22.95 -10.64 -8.60
N LEU A 269 22.20 -9.73 -7.97
CA LEU A 269 21.96 -9.74 -6.52
C LEU A 269 21.26 -11.03 -6.07
N THR A 270 20.38 -11.61 -6.90
CA THR A 270 19.74 -12.90 -6.60
C THR A 270 20.76 -14.04 -6.53
N GLN A 271 21.75 -14.08 -7.42
CA GLN A 271 22.82 -15.09 -7.34
C GLN A 271 23.68 -14.92 -6.08
N LYS A 272 23.98 -13.68 -5.69
CA LYS A 272 24.68 -13.39 -4.42
C LYS A 272 23.89 -13.87 -3.20
N VAL A 273 22.58 -13.61 -3.15
CA VAL A 273 21.68 -14.12 -2.10
C VAL A 273 21.63 -15.65 -2.09
N ARG A 274 21.48 -16.29 -3.26
CA ARG A 274 21.47 -17.77 -3.36
C ARG A 274 22.73 -18.41 -2.82
N ALA A 275 23.90 -17.82 -3.11
CA ALA A 275 25.19 -18.26 -2.58
C ALA A 275 25.32 -18.00 -1.07
N ALA A 276 25.08 -16.76 -0.62
CA ALA A 276 25.26 -16.34 0.77
C ALA A 276 24.36 -17.09 1.77
N TYR A 277 23.15 -17.46 1.35
CA TYR A 277 22.18 -18.19 2.16
C TYR A 277 22.06 -19.66 1.75
N LEU A 278 22.99 -20.21 0.95
CA LEU A 278 23.03 -21.64 0.56
C LEU A 278 21.70 -22.18 -0.01
N LEU A 279 20.94 -21.35 -0.72
CA LEU A 279 19.60 -21.69 -1.23
C LEU A 279 19.63 -22.82 -2.28
N ASP A 280 20.80 -23.11 -2.84
CA ASP A 280 21.02 -24.16 -3.83
C ASP A 280 21.60 -25.47 -3.29
N THR A 281 21.75 -25.60 -1.97
CA THR A 281 22.18 -26.84 -1.33
C THR A 281 21.04 -27.52 -0.55
N ASP A 282 21.34 -28.69 0.01
CA ASP A 282 20.57 -29.38 1.05
C ASP A 282 20.18 -28.50 2.27
N LYS A 283 20.89 -27.38 2.49
CA LYS A 283 20.66 -26.43 3.60
C LYS A 283 19.65 -25.34 3.28
N ALA A 284 19.03 -25.36 2.08
CA ALA A 284 18.14 -24.29 1.62
C ALA A 284 17.06 -23.89 2.63
N ALA A 285 16.43 -24.84 3.34
CA ALA A 285 15.41 -24.54 4.35
C ALA A 285 15.95 -23.69 5.52
N THR A 286 17.14 -24.04 6.05
CA THR A 286 17.82 -23.24 7.09
C THR A 286 18.27 -21.90 6.54
N GLY A 287 18.81 -21.88 5.33
CA GLY A 287 19.23 -20.68 4.61
C GLY A 287 18.09 -19.67 4.39
N MET A 288 16.91 -20.17 4.04
CA MET A 288 15.68 -19.38 3.96
C MET A 288 15.30 -18.79 5.32
N LEU A 289 15.28 -19.57 6.40
CA LEU A 289 14.96 -19.01 7.73
C LEU A 289 15.96 -17.94 8.17
N LEU A 290 17.25 -18.11 7.85
CA LEU A 290 18.29 -17.08 8.08
C LEU A 290 18.02 -15.82 7.24
N LEU A 291 17.69 -15.96 5.95
CA LEU A 291 17.32 -14.85 5.08
C LEU A 291 16.10 -14.09 5.61
N ALA A 292 15.05 -14.81 6.05
CA ALA A 292 13.86 -14.20 6.64
C ALA A 292 14.20 -13.47 7.96
N SER A 293 15.05 -14.07 8.81
CA SER A 293 15.56 -13.46 10.05
C SER A 293 16.29 -12.15 9.76
N GLU A 294 17.25 -12.20 8.83
CA GLU A 294 18.14 -11.08 8.54
C GLU A 294 17.44 -9.95 7.76
N LEU A 295 16.49 -10.24 6.87
CA LEU A 295 15.66 -9.22 6.22
C LEU A 295 14.69 -8.53 7.19
N ARG A 296 14.19 -9.25 8.20
CA ARG A 296 13.10 -8.79 9.10
C ARG A 296 13.59 -8.08 10.36
N PHE A 297 14.75 -8.47 10.88
CA PHE A 297 15.28 -8.01 12.17
C PHE A 297 16.66 -7.36 12.03
N TYR A 298 17.61 -8.01 11.32
CA TYR A 298 18.97 -7.48 11.20
C TYR A 298 19.09 -6.27 10.25
N ALA A 299 18.45 -6.30 9.07
CA ALA A 299 18.51 -5.22 8.09
C ALA A 299 17.94 -3.88 8.61
N PRO A 300 16.84 -3.84 9.38
CA PRO A 300 16.42 -2.63 10.10
C PRO A 300 17.45 -2.12 11.11
N VAL A 301 18.10 -3.01 11.86
CA VAL A 301 19.14 -2.66 12.85
C VAL A 301 20.39 -2.08 12.17
N LEU A 302 20.82 -2.65 11.04
CA LEU A 302 21.87 -2.09 10.17
C LEU A 302 21.48 -0.72 9.61
N ALA A 303 20.25 -0.57 9.14
CA ALA A 303 19.76 0.69 8.59
C ALA A 303 19.76 1.82 9.64
N ALA A 304 19.35 1.50 10.87
CA ALA A 304 19.36 2.44 11.98
C ALA A 304 20.78 2.79 12.45
N GLY A 305 21.66 1.80 12.60
CA GLY A 305 23.03 2.03 13.09
C GLY A 305 23.94 2.78 12.11
N LYS A 306 23.73 2.62 10.79
CA LYS A 306 24.60 3.21 9.75
C LYS A 306 23.97 4.38 8.97
N GLY A 307 22.92 5.01 9.52
CA GLY A 307 22.37 6.27 9.01
C GLY A 307 21.49 6.19 7.77
N PHE A 308 20.83 5.05 7.50
CA PHE A 308 19.96 4.84 6.33
C PHE A 308 18.52 5.40 6.48
N GLY A 309 18.30 6.44 7.29
CA GLY A 309 16.99 7.09 7.40
C GLY A 309 16.59 7.62 8.78
N LEU A 310 17.44 7.46 9.80
CA LEU A 310 17.28 8.17 11.07
C LEU A 310 18.01 9.53 11.02
N PRO A 311 17.47 10.60 11.64
CA PRO A 311 18.19 11.85 11.84
C PRO A 311 19.50 11.58 12.59
N HIS A 312 20.54 12.34 12.23
CA HIS A 312 21.90 12.17 12.74
C HIS A 312 22.07 12.35 14.27
N ASP A 313 21.02 12.77 14.99
CA ASP A 313 21.08 13.14 16.41
C ASP A 313 20.64 12.01 17.36
N ILE A 314 19.95 10.97 16.89
CA ILE A 314 19.51 9.84 17.76
C ILE A 314 20.61 8.78 17.84
N LYS A 315 21.10 8.51 19.05
CA LYS A 315 22.12 7.48 19.29
C LYS A 315 21.51 6.08 19.28
N VAL A 316 21.90 5.24 18.32
CA VAL A 316 21.45 3.84 18.24
C VAL A 316 22.54 2.91 18.78
N ARG A 317 22.16 1.97 19.65
CA ARG A 317 23.01 0.89 20.17
C ARG A 317 22.46 -0.47 19.77
N GLN A 318 23.34 -1.45 19.68
CA GLN A 318 23.01 -2.80 19.23
C GLN A 318 23.30 -3.84 20.31
N TYR A 319 22.45 -4.85 20.42
CA TYR A 319 22.70 -6.06 21.22
C TYR A 319 22.28 -7.31 20.45
N HIS A 320 22.82 -8.45 20.86
CA HIS A 320 22.53 -9.77 20.32
C HIS A 320 22.66 -10.81 21.44
N MET A 321 21.70 -11.71 21.60
CA MET A 321 21.65 -12.68 22.70
C MET A 321 21.29 -14.09 22.19
N ASP A 322 22.25 -14.77 21.56
CA ASP A 322 22.03 -16.02 20.84
C ASP A 322 21.92 -17.26 21.77
N GLN A 323 21.25 -17.12 22.93
CA GLN A 323 21.00 -18.24 23.83
C GLN A 323 19.84 -19.06 23.30
N THR A 324 20.06 -20.38 23.20
CA THR A 324 19.04 -21.31 22.72
C THR A 324 18.00 -21.58 23.79
N ASN A 325 16.74 -21.78 23.39
CA ASN A 325 15.66 -22.01 24.34
C ASN A 325 15.86 -23.33 25.12
N PRO A 326 16.08 -23.30 26.45
CA PRO A 326 16.28 -24.50 27.24
C PRO A 326 14.95 -25.18 27.60
N LEU A 327 13.82 -24.49 27.45
CA LEU A 327 12.49 -24.98 27.80
C LEU A 327 11.97 -25.94 26.71
N PRO A 328 11.23 -27.00 27.07
CA PRO A 328 10.65 -27.92 26.09
C PRO A 328 9.53 -27.25 25.28
N GLY A 329 9.53 -27.46 23.96
CA GLY A 329 8.53 -26.90 23.05
C GLY A 329 9.00 -26.83 21.60
N GLY A 330 8.17 -26.28 20.71
CA GLY A 330 8.47 -26.20 19.27
C GLY A 330 9.66 -25.29 18.90
N THR A 331 10.11 -24.43 19.82
CA THR A 331 11.29 -23.58 19.66
C THR A 331 12.48 -24.03 20.51
N HIS A 332 12.41 -25.20 21.16
CA HIS A 332 13.51 -25.74 21.97
C HIS A 332 14.79 -25.86 21.13
N GLY A 333 15.92 -25.43 21.69
CA GLY A 333 17.21 -25.45 20.99
C GLY A 333 17.43 -24.36 19.94
N PHE A 334 16.44 -23.49 19.66
CA PHE A 334 16.62 -22.31 18.80
C PHE A 334 16.82 -21.04 19.64
N ALA A 335 17.67 -20.12 19.16
CA ALA A 335 17.86 -18.81 19.78
C ALA A 335 16.90 -17.78 19.19
N SER A 336 15.92 -17.33 19.99
CA SER A 336 14.82 -16.47 19.56
C SER A 336 14.48 -15.44 20.65
N HIS A 337 14.18 -14.21 20.23
CA HIS A 337 13.92 -13.05 21.09
C HIS A 337 12.86 -13.24 22.17
N ALA A 338 11.96 -14.22 21.98
CA ALA A 338 10.93 -14.59 22.94
C ALA A 338 11.47 -14.99 24.33
N LEU A 339 12.79 -15.15 24.50
CA LEU A 339 13.44 -15.34 25.79
C LEU A 339 14.24 -14.15 26.32
N ASP A 340 14.64 -13.19 25.49
CA ASP A 340 15.46 -12.05 25.92
C ASP A 340 14.85 -11.32 27.12
N ILE A 341 13.54 -11.06 27.06
CA ILE A 341 12.79 -10.40 28.13
C ILE A 341 12.68 -11.29 29.38
N ALA A 342 12.66 -12.62 29.23
CA ALA A 342 12.66 -13.55 30.36
C ALA A 342 14.04 -13.64 31.06
N TYR A 343 15.14 -13.52 30.31
CA TYR A 343 16.48 -13.35 30.89
C TYR A 343 16.58 -11.98 31.56
N LEU A 344 16.23 -10.90 30.85
CA LEU A 344 16.28 -9.53 31.36
C LEU A 344 15.55 -9.40 32.70
N LEU A 345 14.33 -9.92 32.80
CA LEU A 345 13.49 -9.81 34.00
C LEU A 345 13.66 -10.98 34.99
N ARG A 346 14.38 -12.05 34.61
CA ARG A 346 14.63 -13.27 35.41
C ARG A 346 13.37 -14.06 35.81
N ASN A 347 12.32 -13.98 35.01
CA ASN A 347 11.00 -14.54 35.37
C ASN A 347 10.89 -16.06 35.27
N PHE A 348 11.84 -16.72 34.58
CA PHE A 348 11.96 -18.19 34.56
C PHE A 348 13.25 -18.73 35.21
N GLU A 349 13.86 -17.97 36.11
CA GLU A 349 15.08 -18.35 36.84
C GLU A 349 15.13 -19.79 37.43
N PRO A 350 14.04 -20.38 37.98
CA PRO A 350 14.07 -21.78 38.46
C PRO A 350 14.30 -22.84 37.36
N TRP A 351 14.10 -22.48 36.09
CA TRP A 351 14.30 -23.34 34.92
C TRP A 351 15.56 -22.98 34.12
N LEU A 352 16.33 -21.97 34.56
CA LEU A 352 17.58 -21.55 33.95
C LEU A 352 18.78 -22.24 34.62
N THR A 353 19.86 -22.48 33.88
CA THR A 353 21.11 -22.98 34.48
C THR A 353 21.79 -21.90 35.34
N ARG A 354 22.80 -22.28 36.13
CA ARG A 354 23.59 -21.28 36.88
C ARG A 354 24.29 -20.28 35.96
N GLU A 355 24.69 -20.71 34.77
CA GLU A 355 25.37 -19.88 33.77
C GLU A 355 24.39 -18.91 33.10
N ASP A 356 23.18 -19.39 32.77
CA ASP A 356 22.06 -18.55 32.33
C ASP A 356 21.68 -17.48 33.36
N VAL A 357 21.60 -17.86 34.64
CA VAL A 357 21.26 -16.91 35.71
C VAL A 357 22.35 -15.85 35.87
N GLU A 358 23.63 -16.21 35.75
CA GLU A 358 24.72 -15.22 35.80
C GLU A 358 24.81 -14.37 34.52
N LEU A 359 24.43 -14.93 33.36
CA LEU A 359 24.24 -14.17 32.13
C LEU A 359 23.08 -13.17 32.26
N SER A 360 21.95 -13.60 32.81
CA SER A 360 20.74 -12.79 32.96
C SER A 360 20.99 -11.52 33.77
N LYS A 361 21.81 -11.61 34.83
CA LYS A 361 22.30 -10.44 35.59
C LYS A 361 23.13 -9.52 34.70
N ARG A 362 24.21 -10.03 34.08
CA ARG A 362 25.11 -9.23 33.22
C ARG A 362 24.36 -8.53 32.08
N PHE A 363 23.32 -9.15 31.52
CA PHE A 363 22.44 -8.52 30.54
C PHE A 363 21.56 -7.43 31.15
N ALA A 364 20.93 -7.69 32.30
CA ALA A 364 20.18 -6.69 33.05
C ALA A 364 21.05 -5.48 33.46
N GLU A 365 22.30 -5.69 33.88
CA GLU A 365 23.28 -4.63 34.20
C GLU A 365 23.60 -3.78 32.97
N ALA A 366 23.84 -4.39 31.81
CA ALA A 366 24.06 -3.65 30.55
C ALA A 366 22.83 -2.81 30.13
N VAL A 367 21.63 -3.28 30.44
CA VAL A 367 20.37 -2.57 30.21
C VAL A 367 20.13 -1.46 31.23
N LEU A 368 20.50 -1.66 32.50
CA LEU A 368 20.49 -0.62 33.54
C LEU A 368 21.48 0.50 33.23
N GLU A 369 22.66 0.15 32.70
CA GLU A 369 23.61 1.12 32.13
C GLU A 369 22.97 1.97 31.02
N PHE A 370 22.25 1.36 30.08
CA PHE A 370 21.49 2.11 29.07
C PHE A 370 20.42 3.02 29.69
N ALA A 371 19.67 2.53 30.69
CA ALA A 371 18.61 3.28 31.36
C ALA A 371 19.11 4.46 32.22
N HIS A 372 20.38 4.46 32.66
CA HIS A 372 20.98 5.49 33.52
C HIS A 372 21.94 6.46 32.80
N ASP A 373 21.83 6.60 31.48
CA ASP A 373 22.71 7.45 30.64
C ASP A 373 24.16 6.92 30.51
N GLY A 374 24.30 5.61 30.28
CA GLY A 374 25.59 4.98 29.96
C GLY A 374 26.22 5.64 28.72
N LYS A 375 27.48 6.07 28.84
CA LYS A 375 28.17 6.97 27.87
C LYS A 375 28.80 6.27 26.66
N ARG A 376 28.24 5.17 26.17
CA ARG A 376 28.76 4.46 24.99
C ARG A 376 28.23 5.08 23.70
N ASP A 377 29.02 6.01 23.17
CA ASP A 377 28.82 6.66 21.87
C ASP A 377 29.65 5.92 20.79
N ARG A 378 29.37 4.63 20.60
CA ARG A 378 30.08 3.75 19.66
C ARG A 378 29.13 2.76 19.02
N ASP A 379 29.45 2.38 17.78
CA ASP A 379 28.79 1.33 16.99
C ASP A 379 29.14 -0.09 17.50
N ASP A 380 29.32 -0.23 18.81
CA ASP A 380 29.68 -1.46 19.49
C ASP A 380 28.41 -2.30 19.74
N VAL A 381 28.44 -3.57 19.34
CA VAL A 381 27.39 -4.56 19.60
C VAL A 381 27.69 -5.30 20.91
N ILE A 382 26.72 -5.33 21.82
CA ILE A 382 26.76 -6.21 23.00
C ILE A 382 26.29 -7.59 22.58
N ALA A 383 27.22 -8.49 22.26
CA ALA A 383 26.93 -9.82 21.73
C ALA A 383 27.14 -10.90 22.81
N VAL A 384 26.16 -11.76 23.00
CA VAL A 384 26.26 -12.99 23.79
C VAL A 384 26.16 -14.18 22.84
N GLY A 385 27.25 -14.94 22.70
CA GLY A 385 27.26 -16.16 21.91
C GLY A 385 26.74 -17.38 22.70
N PRO A 386 26.54 -18.54 22.04
CA PRO A 386 26.14 -19.79 22.70
C PRO A 386 27.07 -20.27 23.82
N ASP A 387 28.28 -19.72 23.91
CA ASP A 387 29.25 -19.98 25.00
C ASP A 387 28.98 -19.17 26.27
N HIS A 388 27.82 -18.51 26.39
CA HIS A 388 27.36 -17.72 27.54
C HIS A 388 28.29 -16.54 27.91
N LYS A 389 29.18 -16.14 26.98
CA LYS A 389 30.10 -15.00 27.14
C LYS A 389 29.54 -13.75 26.49
N LEU A 390 29.31 -12.72 27.32
CA LEU A 390 29.09 -11.36 26.86
C LEU A 390 30.39 -10.78 26.30
N GLN A 391 30.33 -10.28 25.08
CA GLN A 391 31.43 -9.65 24.36
C GLN A 391 30.97 -8.27 23.86
N ILE A 392 31.92 -7.35 23.70
CA ILE A 392 31.71 -6.05 23.06
C ILE A 392 32.51 -6.12 21.75
N LEU A 393 31.81 -6.04 20.62
CA LEU A 393 32.37 -6.18 19.28
C LEU A 393 32.05 -4.93 18.46
N SER A 394 32.91 -4.51 17.51
CA SER A 394 32.46 -3.54 16.50
C SER A 394 31.38 -4.17 15.61
N ALA A 395 30.56 -3.35 14.94
CA ALA A 395 29.58 -3.82 13.96
C ALA A 395 30.18 -4.79 12.92
N GLU A 396 31.40 -4.55 12.43
CA GLU A 396 32.11 -5.41 11.47
C GLU A 396 32.58 -6.73 12.10
N GLN A 397 33.05 -6.69 13.36
CA GLN A 397 33.44 -7.90 14.10
C GLN A 397 32.22 -8.77 14.42
N TYR A 398 31.07 -8.13 14.71
CA TYR A 398 29.80 -8.81 14.91
C TYR A 398 29.29 -9.47 13.61
N ASP A 399 29.23 -8.72 12.50
CA ASP A 399 28.77 -9.21 11.20
C ASP A 399 29.64 -10.38 10.69
N ALA A 400 30.96 -10.26 10.80
CA ALA A 400 31.88 -11.33 10.43
C ALA A 400 31.73 -12.60 11.30
N LYS A 401 31.40 -12.45 12.59
CA LYS A 401 31.37 -13.57 13.56
C LYS A 401 30.02 -14.30 13.60
N TYR A 402 28.90 -13.58 13.50
CA TYR A 402 27.55 -14.12 13.69
C TYR A 402 26.73 -14.17 12.40
N ARG A 403 27.16 -13.45 11.35
CA ARG A 403 26.42 -13.28 10.10
C ARG A 403 27.24 -13.65 8.86
N ASP A 404 28.45 -14.19 9.01
CA ASP A 404 29.38 -14.53 7.92
C ASP A 404 29.54 -13.40 6.88
N ASP A 405 29.67 -12.15 7.34
CA ASP A 405 29.74 -10.93 6.51
C ASP A 405 28.49 -10.63 5.64
N ARG A 406 27.35 -11.32 5.87
CA ARG A 406 26.11 -11.11 5.08
C ARG A 406 25.52 -9.70 5.21
N GLY A 407 25.82 -8.96 6.27
CA GLY A 407 25.44 -7.55 6.41
C GLY A 407 25.99 -6.68 5.27
N LYS A 408 27.15 -7.02 4.70
CA LYS A 408 27.71 -6.34 3.51
C LYS A 408 26.82 -6.54 2.28
N LEU A 409 26.27 -7.75 2.07
CA LEU A 409 25.33 -8.04 0.98
C LEU A 409 24.00 -7.32 1.19
N LEU A 410 23.48 -7.28 2.41
CA LEU A 410 22.25 -6.54 2.74
C LEU A 410 22.42 -5.03 2.52
N ALA A 411 23.60 -4.48 2.83
CA ALA A 411 23.94 -3.10 2.51
C ALA A 411 24.05 -2.84 1.00
N GLU A 412 24.60 -3.79 0.22
CA GLU A 412 24.66 -3.71 -1.25
C GLU A 412 23.26 -3.74 -1.90
N ILE A 413 22.37 -4.59 -1.40
CA ILE A 413 20.96 -4.67 -1.84
C ILE A 413 20.21 -3.37 -1.54
N GLY A 414 20.49 -2.74 -0.41
CA GLY A 414 19.88 -1.51 0.05
C GLY A 414 18.53 -1.73 0.76
N TRP A 415 18.34 -1.03 1.88
CA TRP A 415 17.27 -1.32 2.85
C TRP A 415 15.85 -1.37 2.25
N LYS A 416 15.54 -0.52 1.26
CA LYS A 416 14.20 -0.52 0.63
C LYS A 416 13.90 -1.85 -0.06
N LYS A 417 14.89 -2.41 -0.78
CA LYS A 417 14.76 -3.73 -1.41
C LYS A 417 14.72 -4.84 -0.36
N CYS A 418 15.52 -4.74 0.70
CA CYS A 418 15.47 -5.70 1.82
C CYS A 418 14.08 -5.72 2.49
N LEU A 419 13.49 -4.55 2.78
CA LEU A 419 12.15 -4.44 3.34
C LEU A 419 11.09 -5.01 2.40
N THR A 420 11.09 -4.59 1.13
CA THR A 420 10.14 -5.09 0.11
C THR A 420 10.24 -6.60 -0.10
N LEU A 421 11.45 -7.17 -0.12
CA LEU A 421 11.68 -8.61 -0.21
C LEU A 421 11.19 -9.31 1.06
N GLY A 422 11.55 -8.80 2.25
CA GLY A 422 11.09 -9.34 3.52
C GLY A 422 9.57 -9.41 3.60
N GLU A 423 8.86 -8.35 3.22
CA GLU A 423 7.40 -8.32 3.11
C GLU A 423 6.87 -9.36 2.10
N ARG A 424 7.40 -9.42 0.87
CA ARG A 424 6.96 -10.40 -0.15
C ARG A 424 7.10 -11.85 0.33
N LEU A 425 8.21 -12.19 0.98
CA LEU A 425 8.49 -13.55 1.47
C LEU A 425 7.58 -13.94 2.66
N GLN A 426 7.15 -12.98 3.48
CA GLN A 426 6.21 -13.19 4.58
C GLN A 426 4.76 -13.46 4.13
N GLY A 427 4.49 -13.42 2.82
CA GLY A 427 3.14 -13.58 2.30
C GLY A 427 2.28 -12.35 2.53
N PHE A 428 2.86 -11.15 2.57
CA PHE A 428 2.03 -9.96 2.37
C PHE A 428 1.27 -10.14 1.05
N PRO A 429 -0.07 -10.01 1.06
CA PRO A 429 -0.78 -9.76 -0.17
C PRO A 429 -0.32 -8.39 -0.66
N TYR A 430 0.68 -8.39 -1.54
CA TYR A 430 0.65 -7.47 -2.66
C TYR A 430 -0.70 -7.74 -3.33
N PRO A 431 -1.65 -6.81 -3.28
CA PRO A 431 -2.67 -6.83 -4.30
C PRO A 431 -1.89 -6.72 -5.61
N GLU A 432 -2.09 -7.63 -6.57
CA GLU A 432 -1.42 -7.52 -7.88
C GLU A 432 -1.88 -6.28 -8.68
N LEU A 433 -2.67 -5.43 -8.04
CA LEU A 433 -3.46 -4.34 -8.54
C LEU A 433 -3.43 -3.21 -7.51
N ASP A 434 -2.45 -2.32 -7.65
CA ASP A 434 -2.41 -1.03 -6.96
C ASP A 434 -3.48 -0.05 -7.54
N TYR A 435 -4.66 -0.57 -7.88
CA TYR A 435 -5.77 0.21 -8.46
C TYR A 435 -6.32 1.28 -7.50
N TYR A 436 -5.91 1.29 -6.24
CA TYR A 436 -6.27 2.32 -5.27
C TYR A 436 -5.14 3.34 -5.01
N LEU A 437 -4.29 3.59 -6.02
CA LEU A 437 -3.22 4.61 -6.00
C LEU A 437 -3.68 5.94 -5.36
N LEU A 438 -4.85 6.48 -5.73
CA LEU A 438 -5.33 7.76 -5.20
C LEU A 438 -5.89 7.64 -3.77
N ALA A 439 -6.32 6.45 -3.34
CA ALA A 439 -6.74 6.21 -1.96
C ALA A 439 -5.56 6.30 -0.99
N GLN A 440 -4.37 5.84 -1.40
CA GLN A 440 -3.13 5.97 -0.60
C GLN A 440 -2.76 7.44 -0.34
N TYR A 441 -3.08 8.33 -1.28
CA TYR A 441 -2.92 9.78 -1.13
C TYR A 441 -4.14 10.49 -0.54
N GLY A 442 -5.22 9.76 -0.23
CA GLY A 442 -6.44 10.29 0.37
C GLY A 442 -7.20 11.32 -0.50
N VAL A 443 -7.07 11.22 -1.83
CA VAL A 443 -7.58 12.24 -2.77
C VAL A 443 -9.11 12.32 -2.72
N LYS A 444 -9.63 13.55 -2.59
CA LYS A 444 -11.07 13.84 -2.54
C LYS A 444 -11.50 14.71 -3.73
N VAL A 445 -12.61 14.35 -4.36
CA VAL A 445 -13.13 15.01 -5.57
C VAL A 445 -14.57 15.44 -5.36
N LEU A 446 -14.86 16.71 -5.67
CA LEU A 446 -16.22 17.25 -5.75
C LEU A 446 -16.65 17.27 -7.23
N ASP A 447 -17.48 16.30 -7.62
CA ASP A 447 -18.02 16.15 -8.98
C ASP A 447 -19.32 16.97 -9.10
N LEU A 448 -19.24 18.16 -9.70
CA LEU A 448 -20.41 18.98 -10.06
C LEU A 448 -20.92 18.71 -11.48
N SER A 449 -20.29 17.77 -12.19
CA SER A 449 -20.46 17.55 -13.61
C SER A 449 -21.63 16.61 -13.95
N ARG A 450 -22.10 16.71 -15.20
CA ARG A 450 -23.27 15.99 -15.73
C ARG A 450 -22.99 15.37 -17.08
N VAL A 451 -23.88 14.51 -17.57
CA VAL A 451 -23.79 13.91 -18.92
C VAL A 451 -22.65 12.89 -19.01
N LEU A 452 -21.59 13.13 -19.80
CA LEU A 452 -20.60 12.11 -20.13
C LEU A 452 -19.15 12.49 -19.80
N ALA A 453 -18.57 13.51 -20.43
CA ALA A 453 -17.13 13.79 -20.30
C ALA A 453 -16.65 13.98 -18.84
N GLY A 454 -17.35 14.81 -18.06
CA GLY A 454 -17.04 15.04 -16.64
C GLY A 454 -17.34 13.81 -15.75
N PRO A 455 -18.52 13.17 -15.88
CA PRO A 455 -18.81 11.94 -15.16
C PRO A 455 -17.82 10.80 -15.45
N TYR A 456 -17.40 10.62 -16.71
CA TYR A 456 -16.42 9.62 -17.10
C TYR A 456 -15.02 9.92 -16.53
N CYS A 457 -14.59 11.19 -16.58
CA CYS A 457 -13.35 11.63 -15.92
C CYS A 457 -13.32 11.27 -14.42
N THR A 458 -14.38 11.66 -13.71
CA THR A 458 -14.50 11.42 -12.26
C THR A 458 -14.75 9.96 -11.90
N GLN A 459 -15.35 9.17 -12.80
CA GLN A 459 -15.41 7.71 -12.65
C GLN A 459 -14.01 7.09 -12.71
N ILE A 460 -13.17 7.47 -13.68
CA ILE A 460 -11.79 6.94 -13.77
C ILE A 460 -10.99 7.29 -12.50
N LEU A 461 -11.17 8.49 -11.94
CA LEU A 461 -10.56 8.87 -10.66
C LEU A 461 -11.09 8.04 -9.48
N GLY A 462 -12.39 7.72 -9.46
CA GLY A 462 -12.99 6.84 -8.46
C GLY A 462 -12.54 5.38 -8.58
N ASP A 463 -12.40 4.88 -9.81
CA ASP A 463 -11.81 3.57 -10.12
C ASP A 463 -10.33 3.49 -9.70
N MET A 464 -9.62 4.63 -9.67
CA MET A 464 -8.26 4.78 -9.12
C MET A 464 -8.23 4.99 -7.58
N GLY A 465 -9.38 4.96 -6.91
CA GLY A 465 -9.53 5.03 -5.45
C GLY A 465 -9.73 6.41 -4.84
N ALA A 466 -10.01 7.46 -5.62
CA ALA A 466 -10.36 8.77 -5.05
C ALA A 466 -11.78 8.78 -4.45
N ASP A 467 -12.00 9.53 -3.37
CA ASP A 467 -13.33 9.69 -2.77
C ASP A 467 -14.14 10.74 -3.56
N ILE A 468 -15.06 10.25 -4.41
CA ILE A 468 -15.87 11.10 -5.29
C ILE A 468 -17.22 11.41 -4.64
N LEU A 469 -17.48 12.70 -4.38
CA LEU A 469 -18.80 13.22 -4.01
C LEU A 469 -19.45 13.89 -5.23
N LYS A 470 -20.42 13.23 -5.85
CA LYS A 470 -21.21 13.75 -6.97
C LYS A 470 -22.39 14.56 -6.47
N VAL A 471 -22.48 15.81 -6.93
CA VAL A 471 -23.54 16.75 -6.57
C VAL A 471 -24.58 16.78 -7.67
N GLU A 472 -25.80 16.44 -7.33
CA GLU A 472 -26.89 16.25 -8.29
C GLU A 472 -28.09 17.15 -7.98
N HIS A 473 -28.88 17.47 -9.00
CA HIS A 473 -30.08 18.30 -8.82
C HIS A 473 -31.14 17.54 -8.00
N PRO A 474 -31.68 18.08 -6.89
CA PRO A 474 -32.41 17.28 -5.90
C PRO A 474 -33.60 16.44 -6.40
N VAL A 475 -34.29 16.89 -7.46
CA VAL A 475 -35.46 16.20 -8.02
C VAL A 475 -35.13 15.29 -9.20
N ARG A 476 -34.23 15.72 -10.11
CA ARG A 476 -34.01 15.07 -11.42
C ARG A 476 -32.69 14.30 -11.52
N GLY A 477 -31.78 14.50 -10.55
CA GLY A 477 -30.42 13.97 -10.57
C GLY A 477 -29.55 14.54 -11.70
N ASP A 478 -28.58 13.76 -12.14
CA ASP A 478 -27.89 13.85 -13.43
C ASP A 478 -28.87 13.56 -14.58
N ASP A 479 -28.77 14.32 -15.67
CA ASP A 479 -29.66 14.18 -16.83
C ASP A 479 -29.63 12.74 -17.42
N THR A 480 -28.48 12.04 -17.32
CA THR A 480 -28.29 10.66 -17.82
C THR A 480 -29.10 9.59 -17.10
N ARG A 481 -29.57 9.83 -15.88
CA ARG A 481 -30.48 8.90 -15.17
C ARG A 481 -31.75 8.64 -15.97
N SER A 482 -32.21 9.66 -16.71
CA SER A 482 -33.40 9.60 -17.56
C SER A 482 -33.13 9.07 -18.98
N TRP A 483 -31.87 8.93 -19.40
CA TRP A 483 -31.49 8.61 -20.78
C TRP A 483 -31.41 7.11 -21.03
N GLY A 484 -32.56 6.46 -21.15
CA GLY A 484 -32.69 5.08 -21.66
C GLY A 484 -33.62 5.03 -22.88
N PRO A 485 -33.94 3.83 -23.42
CA PRO A 485 -33.53 2.51 -22.95
C PRO A 485 -32.05 2.17 -23.27
N PRO A 486 -31.46 1.13 -22.63
CA PRO A 486 -32.07 0.27 -21.61
C PRO A 486 -31.95 0.84 -20.19
N TYR A 487 -32.84 0.37 -19.31
CA TYR A 487 -32.83 0.65 -17.87
C TYR A 487 -32.54 -0.65 -17.10
N ALA A 488 -31.76 -0.55 -16.04
CA ALA A 488 -31.49 -1.68 -15.14
C ALA A 488 -32.72 -1.98 -14.27
N PRO A 489 -32.91 -3.24 -13.81
CA PRO A 489 -33.90 -3.55 -12.78
C PRO A 489 -33.59 -2.81 -11.48
N ARG A 490 -34.63 -2.43 -10.73
CA ARG A 490 -34.47 -1.93 -9.35
C ARG A 490 -34.10 -3.09 -8.42
N LEU A 491 -33.21 -2.83 -7.47
CA LEU A 491 -32.76 -3.80 -6.47
C LEU A 491 -33.57 -3.76 -5.16
N ASP A 492 -34.40 -2.73 -4.96
CA ASP A 492 -35.00 -2.39 -3.66
C ASP A 492 -36.47 -2.80 -3.48
N GLY A 493 -37.09 -3.43 -4.49
CA GLY A 493 -38.42 -4.05 -4.38
C GLY A 493 -39.58 -3.12 -4.05
N ALA A 494 -39.36 -1.79 -4.09
CA ALA A 494 -40.33 -0.80 -3.66
C ALA A 494 -41.30 -0.41 -4.79
N ASP A 495 -42.60 -0.56 -4.54
CA ASP A 495 -43.66 0.00 -5.39
C ASP A 495 -43.48 1.53 -5.50
N SER A 496 -43.17 2.00 -6.71
CA SER A 496 -43.09 3.41 -7.02
C SER A 496 -43.78 3.69 -8.35
N ALA A 497 -44.36 4.88 -8.51
CA ALA A 497 -44.94 5.34 -9.78
C ALA A 497 -43.89 5.56 -10.92
N ILE A 498 -42.64 5.17 -10.65
CA ILE A 498 -41.40 5.02 -11.43
C ILE A 498 -41.25 3.70 -12.23
N PRO A 499 -41.77 3.47 -13.46
CA PRO A 499 -41.78 2.12 -14.06
C PRO A 499 -40.41 1.55 -14.47
N ALA A 500 -39.34 2.34 -14.40
CA ALA A 500 -37.99 1.95 -14.80
C ALA A 500 -36.98 2.22 -13.67
N GLY A 501 -35.94 1.39 -13.56
CA GLY A 501 -34.79 1.64 -12.70
C GLY A 501 -33.77 2.59 -13.34
N GLU A 502 -32.54 2.59 -12.82
CA GLU A 502 -31.47 3.47 -13.31
C GLU A 502 -31.13 3.20 -14.79
N SER A 503 -30.90 4.25 -15.58
CA SER A 503 -30.43 4.07 -16.96
C SER A 503 -29.06 3.38 -16.99
N ALA A 504 -28.87 2.46 -17.95
CA ALA A 504 -27.56 1.89 -18.24
C ALA A 504 -26.51 2.97 -18.59
N TYR A 505 -26.93 4.10 -19.17
CA TYR A 505 -26.08 5.25 -19.42
C TYR A 505 -25.51 5.78 -18.10
N TYR A 506 -26.36 6.14 -17.13
CA TYR A 506 -25.92 6.66 -15.83
C TYR A 506 -24.98 5.69 -15.11
N LEU A 507 -25.32 4.38 -15.11
CA LEU A 507 -24.53 3.34 -14.45
C LEU A 507 -23.14 3.14 -15.09
N SER A 508 -23.01 3.33 -16.41
CA SER A 508 -21.74 3.16 -17.12
C SER A 508 -20.68 4.23 -16.82
N VAL A 509 -21.08 5.40 -16.27
CA VAL A 509 -20.19 6.56 -16.04
C VAL A 509 -20.30 7.19 -14.65
N ASN A 510 -20.93 6.51 -13.68
CA ASN A 510 -21.03 6.96 -12.29
C ASN A 510 -20.77 5.88 -11.23
N ARG A 511 -20.08 4.77 -11.56
CA ARG A 511 -19.64 3.82 -10.53
C ARG A 511 -18.60 4.46 -9.60
N ASN A 512 -18.46 3.92 -8.39
CA ASN A 512 -17.53 4.40 -7.34
C ASN A 512 -17.77 5.84 -6.84
N LYS A 513 -18.98 6.40 -7.01
CA LYS A 513 -19.35 7.76 -6.54
C LYS A 513 -20.40 7.74 -5.42
N LYS A 514 -20.26 8.66 -4.46
CA LYS A 514 -21.30 9.01 -3.48
C LYS A 514 -22.18 10.13 -4.05
N SER A 515 -23.50 9.96 -4.07
CA SER A 515 -24.43 10.98 -4.56
C SER A 515 -24.92 11.91 -3.44
N LEU A 516 -25.00 13.20 -3.73
CA LEU A 516 -25.58 14.25 -2.88
C LEU A 516 -26.58 15.10 -3.68
N ALA A 517 -27.87 14.95 -3.37
CA ALA A 517 -28.95 15.78 -3.88
C ALA A 517 -28.89 17.21 -3.29
N LEU A 518 -28.38 18.19 -4.05
CA LEU A 518 -28.21 19.57 -3.58
C LEU A 518 -28.36 20.62 -4.70
N SER A 519 -29.17 21.65 -4.45
CA SER A 519 -29.33 22.78 -5.37
C SER A 519 -28.41 23.94 -4.99
N PHE A 520 -27.38 24.20 -5.80
CA PHE A 520 -26.51 25.38 -5.65
C PHE A 520 -27.15 26.70 -6.11
N LYS A 521 -28.39 26.66 -6.63
CA LYS A 521 -29.19 27.88 -6.84
C LYS A 521 -29.65 28.49 -5.53
N GLU A 522 -29.85 27.66 -4.51
CA GLU A 522 -30.15 28.11 -3.16
C GLU A 522 -28.87 28.58 -2.48
N LYS A 523 -28.95 29.71 -1.75
CA LYS A 523 -27.80 30.27 -1.03
C LYS A 523 -27.14 29.22 -0.12
N GLN A 524 -27.96 28.47 0.62
CA GLN A 524 -27.49 27.40 1.52
C GLN A 524 -26.76 26.28 0.78
N GLY A 525 -27.23 25.90 -0.41
CA GLY A 525 -26.54 24.90 -1.23
C GLY A 525 -25.19 25.40 -1.76
N ALA A 526 -25.11 26.66 -2.21
CA ALA A 526 -23.85 27.27 -2.59
C ALA A 526 -22.88 27.44 -1.39
N ASP A 527 -23.39 27.73 -0.20
CA ASP A 527 -22.60 27.79 1.04
C ASP A 527 -22.03 26.40 1.39
N ILE A 528 -22.85 25.34 1.35
CA ILE A 528 -22.40 23.95 1.58
C ILE A 528 -21.30 23.55 0.59
N LEU A 529 -21.46 23.85 -0.70
CA LEU A 529 -20.44 23.52 -1.71
C LEU A 529 -19.13 24.31 -1.50
N ARG A 530 -19.19 25.56 -1.03
CA ARG A 530 -17.97 26.31 -0.62
C ARG A 530 -17.26 25.66 0.57
N GLU A 531 -17.99 25.19 1.58
CA GLU A 531 -17.39 24.49 2.72
C GLU A 531 -16.80 23.12 2.35
N LEU A 532 -17.41 22.42 1.39
CA LEU A 532 -16.84 21.20 0.81
C LEU A 532 -15.59 21.49 -0.03
N ALA A 533 -15.59 22.56 -0.84
CA ALA A 533 -14.43 22.96 -1.67
C ALA A 533 -13.15 23.24 -0.86
N LYS A 534 -13.27 23.61 0.42
CA LYS A 534 -12.13 23.76 1.36
C LYS A 534 -11.47 22.43 1.75
N LYS A 535 -12.15 21.30 1.55
CA LYS A 535 -11.79 19.97 2.08
C LYS A 535 -11.49 18.93 1.01
N VAL A 536 -11.54 19.31 -0.27
CA VAL A 536 -11.27 18.46 -1.43
C VAL A 536 -10.00 18.87 -2.16
N ASP A 537 -9.41 17.95 -2.90
CA ASP A 537 -8.24 18.18 -3.74
C ASP A 537 -8.63 18.69 -5.13
N VAL A 538 -9.76 18.20 -5.65
CA VAL A 538 -10.21 18.44 -7.02
C VAL A 538 -11.68 18.85 -7.04
N VAL A 539 -12.01 19.86 -7.83
CA VAL A 539 -13.38 20.17 -8.27
C VAL A 539 -13.46 19.90 -9.77
N VAL A 540 -14.47 19.15 -10.22
CA VAL A 540 -14.73 18.89 -11.64
C VAL A 540 -16.11 19.41 -12.00
N GLU A 541 -16.21 20.21 -13.06
CA GLU A 541 -17.47 20.80 -13.52
C GLU A 541 -17.52 20.95 -15.05
N ASN A 542 -18.74 21.01 -15.60
CA ASN A 542 -18.97 21.17 -17.03
C ASN A 542 -20.15 22.10 -17.37
N TYR A 543 -20.22 23.25 -16.69
CA TYR A 543 -21.15 24.32 -17.03
C TYR A 543 -20.52 25.29 -18.03
N LEU A 544 -21.35 26.06 -18.75
CA LEU A 544 -20.83 27.10 -19.65
C LEU A 544 -19.91 28.08 -18.88
N PRO A 545 -18.80 28.55 -19.48
CA PRO A 545 -17.85 29.46 -18.84
C PRO A 545 -18.51 30.61 -18.08
N GLY A 546 -18.04 30.85 -16.84
CA GLY A 546 -18.59 31.87 -15.95
C GLY A 546 -19.94 31.55 -15.28
N SER A 547 -20.66 30.49 -15.66
CA SER A 547 -21.99 30.16 -15.11
C SER A 547 -22.01 30.00 -13.59
N LEU A 548 -20.91 29.48 -13.03
CA LEU A 548 -20.75 29.23 -11.59
C LEU A 548 -20.32 30.45 -10.77
N LYS A 549 -19.87 31.54 -11.43
CA LYS A 549 -19.34 32.74 -10.76
C LYS A 549 -20.37 33.45 -9.89
N LYS A 550 -21.62 33.56 -10.34
CA LYS A 550 -22.72 34.15 -9.57
C LYS A 550 -23.09 33.35 -8.30
N TYR A 551 -22.70 32.08 -8.24
CA TYR A 551 -22.86 31.25 -7.05
C TYR A 551 -21.59 31.18 -6.21
N GLY A 552 -20.50 31.85 -6.58
CA GLY A 552 -19.20 31.78 -5.89
C GLY A 552 -18.58 30.38 -5.92
N LEU A 553 -18.72 29.67 -7.04
CA LEU A 553 -18.19 28.32 -7.30
C LEU A 553 -17.24 28.28 -8.51
N ASP A 554 -16.83 29.45 -9.02
CA ASP A 554 -15.79 29.60 -10.04
C ASP A 554 -14.37 29.47 -9.45
N TYR A 555 -13.40 29.15 -10.31
CA TYR A 555 -12.00 28.95 -9.92
C TYR A 555 -11.42 30.09 -9.05
N GLU A 556 -11.60 31.36 -9.46
CA GLU A 556 -11.05 32.52 -8.74
C GLU A 556 -11.68 32.74 -7.36
N THR A 557 -12.88 32.22 -7.12
CA THR A 557 -13.50 32.20 -5.79
C THR A 557 -13.00 31.02 -4.98
N LEU A 558 -13.03 29.80 -5.53
CA LEU A 558 -12.67 28.59 -4.78
C LEU A 558 -11.16 28.50 -4.47
N ARG A 559 -10.28 28.97 -5.36
CA ARG A 559 -8.82 29.04 -5.13
C ARG A 559 -8.46 29.91 -3.91
N LYS A 560 -9.24 30.95 -3.61
CA LYS A 560 -9.02 31.79 -2.42
C LYS A 560 -9.39 31.07 -1.13
N LEU A 561 -10.37 30.15 -1.19
CA LEU A 561 -10.78 29.31 -0.07
C LEU A 561 -9.85 28.10 0.10
N ASN A 562 -9.28 27.60 -0.99
CA ASN A 562 -8.37 26.46 -1.04
C ASN A 562 -7.27 26.70 -2.09
N PRO A 563 -6.10 27.26 -1.72
CA PRO A 563 -5.02 27.55 -2.66
C PRO A 563 -4.35 26.31 -3.29
N LYS A 564 -4.63 25.10 -2.77
CA LYS A 564 -4.12 23.82 -3.28
C LYS A 564 -5.11 23.10 -4.21
N LEU A 565 -6.26 23.71 -4.47
CA LEU A 565 -7.34 23.14 -5.27
C LEU A 565 -6.95 23.02 -6.75
N ILE A 566 -7.15 21.83 -7.30
CA ILE A 566 -7.16 21.59 -8.74
C ILE A 566 -8.60 21.77 -9.22
N TYR A 567 -8.81 22.60 -10.25
CA TYR A 567 -10.13 22.88 -10.79
C TYR A 567 -10.16 22.49 -12.27
N ALA A 568 -10.91 21.45 -12.59
CA ALA A 568 -11.08 20.97 -13.95
C ALA A 568 -12.43 21.44 -14.50
N SER A 569 -12.37 22.28 -15.53
CA SER A 569 -13.54 22.75 -16.27
C SER A 569 -13.59 22.10 -17.65
N ILE A 570 -14.70 21.45 -17.97
CA ILE A 570 -14.90 20.71 -19.21
C ILE A 570 -16.03 21.37 -20.00
N THR A 571 -15.72 21.92 -21.17
CA THR A 571 -16.69 22.65 -22.01
C THR A 571 -16.40 22.38 -23.48
N GLY A 572 -17.42 22.40 -24.35
CA GLY A 572 -17.28 22.01 -25.75
C GLY A 572 -16.27 22.83 -26.57
N TYR A 573 -15.99 24.07 -26.16
CA TYR A 573 -15.08 24.99 -26.85
C TYR A 573 -13.98 25.59 -25.94
N GLY A 574 -13.91 25.16 -24.68
CA GLY A 574 -12.99 25.71 -23.69
C GLY A 574 -13.42 27.05 -23.08
N GLN A 575 -12.62 27.53 -22.12
CA GLN A 575 -12.86 28.78 -21.37
C GLN A 575 -12.53 30.06 -22.16
N PHE A 576 -11.92 29.95 -23.34
CA PHE A 576 -11.38 31.08 -24.10
C PHE A 576 -11.68 30.93 -25.61
N GLY A 577 -11.51 32.01 -26.35
CA GLY A 577 -11.73 32.03 -27.80
C GLY A 577 -13.16 32.45 -28.19
N PRO A 578 -13.46 32.53 -29.49
CA PRO A 578 -14.70 33.16 -29.99
C PRO A 578 -15.98 32.36 -29.73
N TYR A 579 -15.87 31.09 -29.33
CA TYR A 579 -17.00 30.16 -29.15
C TYR A 579 -17.17 29.69 -27.69
N SER A 580 -16.44 30.29 -26.73
CA SER A 580 -16.49 29.87 -25.33
C SER A 580 -17.88 29.99 -24.68
N ASP A 581 -18.76 30.84 -25.20
CA ASP A 581 -20.14 31.01 -24.72
C ASP A 581 -21.14 30.00 -25.34
N ARG A 582 -20.71 29.18 -26.31
CA ARG A 582 -21.57 28.20 -26.99
C ARG A 582 -21.72 26.90 -26.20
N ALA A 583 -22.93 26.36 -26.23
CA ALA A 583 -23.17 24.97 -25.84
C ALA A 583 -22.63 24.03 -26.92
N GLY A 584 -21.74 23.11 -26.53
CA GLY A 584 -21.27 22.01 -27.37
C GLY A 584 -21.51 20.68 -26.65
N TYR A 585 -22.33 19.82 -27.26
CA TYR A 585 -22.33 18.38 -26.99
C TYR A 585 -21.47 17.68 -28.05
N ASP A 586 -21.06 16.46 -27.75
CA ASP A 586 -20.19 15.61 -28.58
C ASP A 586 -20.37 15.76 -30.10
N VAL A 587 -21.57 15.48 -30.62
CA VAL A 587 -21.86 15.50 -32.08
C VAL A 587 -21.64 16.88 -32.73
N MET A 588 -21.81 17.99 -31.99
CA MET A 588 -21.57 19.34 -32.52
C MET A 588 -20.07 19.66 -32.56
N VAL A 589 -19.31 19.23 -31.54
CA VAL A 589 -17.85 19.35 -31.53
C VAL A 589 -17.24 18.45 -32.61
N GLU A 590 -17.78 17.24 -32.77
CA GLU A 590 -17.39 16.30 -33.82
C GLU A 590 -17.60 16.88 -35.24
N ALA A 591 -18.71 17.58 -35.46
CA ALA A 591 -19.02 18.25 -36.72
C ALA A 591 -18.08 19.44 -36.99
N GLU A 592 -17.92 20.35 -36.03
CA GLU A 592 -17.13 21.58 -36.22
C GLU A 592 -15.61 21.34 -36.23
N MET A 593 -15.11 20.35 -35.45
CA MET A 593 -13.69 20.04 -35.35
C MET A 593 -13.22 19.00 -36.39
N GLY A 594 -14.04 18.74 -37.42
CA GLY A 594 -13.63 17.95 -38.59
C GLY A 594 -13.60 16.43 -38.39
N LEU A 595 -13.93 15.90 -37.22
CA LEU A 595 -13.97 14.45 -37.00
C LEU A 595 -15.09 13.79 -37.82
N MET A 596 -16.28 14.40 -37.85
CA MET A 596 -17.37 13.99 -38.75
C MET A 596 -17.03 14.25 -40.22
N HIS A 597 -16.07 15.14 -40.49
CA HIS A 597 -15.51 15.27 -41.83
C HIS A 597 -14.67 14.03 -42.17
N ILE A 598 -13.65 13.66 -41.40
CA ILE A 598 -12.81 12.52 -41.77
C ILE A 598 -13.49 11.13 -41.67
N THR A 599 -14.66 11.06 -41.01
CA THR A 599 -15.43 9.83 -40.76
C THR A 599 -16.50 9.55 -41.83
N GLY A 600 -16.52 8.32 -42.35
CA GLY A 600 -17.51 7.81 -43.31
C GLY A 600 -16.91 7.29 -44.64
N PRO A 601 -17.75 6.79 -45.56
CA PRO A 601 -17.32 6.38 -46.91
C PRO A 601 -16.80 7.57 -47.73
N ARG A 602 -15.83 7.33 -48.62
CA ARG A 602 -15.14 8.37 -49.42
C ARG A 602 -16.08 9.35 -50.13
N ASP A 603 -17.09 8.81 -50.79
CA ASP A 603 -18.07 9.56 -51.60
C ASP A 603 -19.46 9.59 -50.93
N GLY A 604 -19.51 9.35 -49.61
CA GLY A 604 -20.72 9.37 -48.79
C GLY A 604 -20.95 10.69 -48.05
N PRO A 605 -22.12 10.87 -47.42
CA PRO A 605 -22.34 11.99 -46.51
C PRO A 605 -21.43 11.89 -45.27
N PRO A 606 -21.18 13.00 -44.55
CA PRO A 606 -20.51 12.97 -43.25
C PRO A 606 -21.24 12.04 -42.27
N VAL A 607 -20.50 11.20 -41.55
CA VAL A 607 -21.05 10.24 -40.58
C VAL A 607 -20.43 10.51 -39.22
N LYS A 608 -21.26 10.46 -38.17
CA LYS A 608 -20.76 10.53 -36.79
C LYS A 608 -20.10 9.22 -36.34
N VAL A 609 -19.22 9.29 -35.35
CA VAL A 609 -18.70 8.09 -34.67
C VAL A 609 -19.83 7.38 -33.89
N GLY A 610 -19.75 6.05 -33.82
CA GLY A 610 -20.80 5.20 -33.23
C GLY A 610 -20.99 5.38 -31.72
N CYS A 611 -20.00 5.95 -31.04
CA CYS A 611 -20.02 6.35 -29.63
C CYS A 611 -19.68 7.85 -29.50
N ALA A 612 -19.94 8.43 -28.34
CA ALA A 612 -19.63 9.83 -28.04
C ALA A 612 -18.12 10.02 -27.76
N VAL A 613 -17.33 9.87 -28.82
CA VAL A 613 -15.87 9.77 -28.77
C VAL A 613 -15.20 11.05 -28.29
N THR A 614 -15.77 12.23 -28.59
CA THR A 614 -15.19 13.50 -28.17
C THR A 614 -15.42 13.72 -26.67
N ASP A 615 -16.58 13.32 -26.14
CA ASP A 615 -16.85 13.33 -24.70
C ASP A 615 -15.95 12.34 -23.95
N LEU A 616 -15.82 11.09 -24.43
CA LEU A 616 -14.95 10.08 -23.82
C LEU A 616 -13.48 10.53 -23.81
N THR A 617 -12.98 11.01 -24.95
CA THR A 617 -11.61 11.48 -25.11
C THR A 617 -11.35 12.73 -24.25
N THR A 618 -12.31 13.66 -24.18
CA THR A 618 -12.23 14.82 -23.28
C THR A 618 -12.19 14.39 -21.81
N GLY A 619 -12.99 13.40 -21.42
CA GLY A 619 -12.94 12.82 -20.08
C GLY A 619 -11.56 12.22 -19.74
N MET A 620 -10.95 11.48 -20.68
CA MET A 620 -9.60 10.93 -20.52
C MET A 620 -8.54 12.04 -20.39
N TYR A 621 -8.55 13.06 -21.27
CA TYR A 621 -7.62 14.19 -21.17
C TYR A 621 -7.81 15.01 -19.88
N ALA A 622 -9.04 15.18 -19.40
CA ALA A 622 -9.32 15.81 -18.12
C ALA A 622 -8.74 14.99 -16.96
N THR A 623 -8.92 13.67 -16.95
CA THR A 623 -8.28 12.77 -15.97
C THR A 623 -6.76 12.88 -16.02
N THR A 624 -6.14 12.79 -17.20
CA THR A 624 -4.70 12.94 -17.36
C THR A 624 -4.20 14.30 -16.86
N SER A 625 -4.95 15.38 -17.11
CA SER A 625 -4.62 16.73 -16.64
C SER A 625 -4.74 16.88 -15.13
N ILE A 626 -5.75 16.25 -14.51
CA ILE A 626 -5.91 16.21 -13.05
C ILE A 626 -4.79 15.38 -12.42
N LEU A 627 -4.46 14.21 -12.96
CA LEU A 627 -3.34 13.39 -12.50
C LEU A 627 -2.00 14.12 -12.66
N ALA A 628 -1.77 14.77 -13.80
CA ALA A 628 -0.58 15.61 -14.02
C ALA A 628 -0.53 16.79 -13.06
N SER A 629 -1.67 17.39 -12.69
CA SER A 629 -1.74 18.47 -11.69
C SER A 629 -1.52 17.97 -10.25
N LEU A 630 -2.03 16.77 -9.91
CA LEU A 630 -1.78 16.10 -8.63
C LEU A 630 -0.30 15.68 -8.51
N LEU A 631 0.31 15.26 -9.61
CA LEU A 631 1.74 14.99 -9.72
C LEU A 631 2.56 16.28 -9.69
N GLU A 632 2.17 17.35 -10.40
CA GLU A 632 2.87 18.65 -10.38
C GLU A 632 2.84 19.31 -9.00
N ARG A 633 1.72 19.19 -8.28
CA ARG A 633 1.60 19.51 -6.85
C ARG A 633 2.65 18.79 -5.99
N ASN A 634 3.26 17.72 -6.52
CA ASN A 634 4.38 16.95 -5.99
C ASN A 634 5.69 16.97 -6.86
N ARG A 635 5.70 17.61 -8.06
CA ARG A 635 6.76 17.90 -9.09
C ARG A 635 6.31 17.64 -10.56
N SER A 636 6.48 18.62 -11.47
CA SER A 636 6.16 18.59 -12.93
C SER A 636 7.16 17.72 -13.77
N ASN A 637 7.10 17.50 -15.10
CA ASN A 637 6.42 18.14 -16.26
C ASN A 637 6.42 17.18 -17.50
N LEU A 638 5.42 17.17 -18.41
CA LEU A 638 5.57 16.64 -19.80
C LEU A 638 4.43 17.04 -20.78
N VAL A 639 4.74 17.27 -22.07
CA VAL A 639 3.78 17.61 -23.16
C VAL A 639 4.31 17.08 -24.51
N LEU A 640 3.42 16.66 -25.44
CA LEU A 640 3.82 16.16 -26.77
C LEU A 640 2.70 16.37 -27.85
N ILE A 641 2.80 17.40 -28.70
CA ILE A 641 1.91 17.65 -29.87
C ILE A 641 2.70 18.30 -31.03
N THR A 642 2.47 17.86 -32.28
CA THR A 642 3.04 18.43 -33.52
C THR A 642 2.12 19.48 -34.18
N LYS A 643 2.67 20.38 -34.99
CA LYS A 643 2.00 21.64 -35.42
C LYS A 643 1.48 21.70 -36.87
N GLU A 644 1.24 20.57 -37.53
CA GLU A 644 0.82 20.53 -38.94
C GLU A 644 -0.69 20.26 -39.12
N ARG A 645 -1.23 20.59 -40.31
CA ARG A 645 -2.67 20.46 -40.64
C ARG A 645 -2.93 19.17 -41.44
N ASP A 646 -4.06 18.53 -41.16
CA ASP A 646 -4.47 17.27 -41.80
C ASP A 646 -4.91 17.41 -43.27
N SER A 647 -4.89 16.28 -43.99
CA SER A 647 -4.97 16.21 -45.45
C SER A 647 -6.31 15.72 -46.05
N GLY A 648 -7.32 15.38 -45.24
CA GLY A 648 -8.69 15.04 -45.71
C GLY A 648 -9.24 13.71 -45.20
N ARG A 649 -10.38 13.27 -45.78
CA ARG A 649 -11.10 12.03 -45.42
C ARG A 649 -10.40 10.79 -46.00
N TRP A 650 -10.24 9.74 -45.20
CA TRP A 650 -9.59 8.49 -45.64
C TRP A 650 -10.43 7.20 -45.41
N GLY A 651 -11.65 7.31 -44.85
CA GLY A 651 -12.45 6.13 -44.50
C GLY A 651 -11.76 5.32 -43.39
N THR A 652 -11.64 4.00 -43.57
CA THR A 652 -10.88 3.13 -42.63
C THR A 652 -9.36 3.16 -42.85
N ALA A 653 -8.84 4.00 -43.76
CA ALA A 653 -7.45 3.97 -44.17
C ALA A 653 -6.55 4.95 -43.39
N HIS A 654 -5.34 4.51 -43.05
CA HIS A 654 -4.33 5.39 -42.45
C HIS A 654 -3.81 6.43 -43.46
N PRO A 655 -3.58 7.70 -43.08
CA PRO A 655 -3.17 8.76 -44.02
C PRO A 655 -1.76 8.55 -44.58
N SER A 656 -0.80 8.13 -43.75
CA SER A 656 0.63 8.07 -44.10
C SER A 656 1.19 6.66 -44.28
N VAL A 657 0.35 5.62 -44.22
CA VAL A 657 0.77 4.21 -44.19
C VAL A 657 -0.16 3.38 -45.05
N VAL A 658 0.40 2.58 -45.96
CA VAL A 658 -0.37 1.79 -46.95
C VAL A 658 0.29 0.41 -47.12
N PRO A 659 -0.48 -0.70 -47.23
CA PRO A 659 -1.91 -0.80 -46.97
C PRO A 659 -2.17 -0.86 -45.46
N TYR A 660 -3.05 0.01 -44.97
CA TYR A 660 -3.52 0.00 -43.60
C TYR A 660 -4.99 0.43 -43.58
N ARG A 661 -5.91 -0.49 -43.89
CA ARG A 661 -7.37 -0.26 -43.92
C ARG A 661 -8.17 -1.56 -43.81
N ALA A 662 -9.48 -1.44 -43.68
CA ALA A 662 -10.42 -2.55 -43.87
C ALA A 662 -10.68 -2.82 -45.36
N PHE A 663 -10.69 -4.09 -45.75
CA PHE A 663 -10.96 -4.62 -47.09
C PHE A 663 -12.12 -5.61 -47.04
N LYS A 664 -12.90 -5.70 -48.12
CA LYS A 664 -14.04 -6.62 -48.22
C LYS A 664 -13.56 -8.06 -48.43
N SER A 665 -14.03 -8.98 -47.59
CA SER A 665 -13.98 -10.42 -47.84
C SER A 665 -15.22 -10.88 -48.62
N SER A 666 -15.45 -12.18 -48.77
CA SER A 666 -16.68 -12.70 -49.39
C SER A 666 -17.93 -12.60 -48.49
N ASP A 667 -17.74 -12.49 -47.17
CA ASP A 667 -18.82 -12.55 -46.15
C ASP A 667 -18.78 -11.41 -45.11
N GLY A 668 -17.80 -10.51 -45.18
CA GLY A 668 -17.61 -9.44 -44.19
C GLY A 668 -16.50 -8.45 -44.56
N ASP A 669 -15.76 -7.99 -43.55
CA ASP A 669 -14.61 -7.09 -43.69
C ASP A 669 -13.43 -7.57 -42.85
N ILE A 670 -12.23 -7.55 -43.44
CA ILE A 670 -10.96 -7.82 -42.77
C ILE A 670 -10.03 -6.61 -42.86
N LEU A 671 -9.44 -6.23 -41.74
CA LEU A 671 -8.45 -5.17 -41.64
C LEU A 671 -7.04 -5.75 -41.68
N PHE A 672 -6.17 -5.15 -42.49
CA PHE A 672 -4.75 -5.47 -42.54
C PHE A 672 -3.89 -4.26 -42.18
N GLY A 673 -2.86 -4.48 -41.37
CA GLY A 673 -1.85 -3.50 -40.98
C GLY A 673 -0.49 -3.77 -41.63
N GLY A 674 -0.35 -3.51 -42.93
CA GLY A 674 0.92 -3.59 -43.68
C GLY A 674 1.88 -2.44 -43.36
N GLY A 675 2.08 -2.16 -42.07
CA GLY A 675 2.57 -0.87 -41.55
C GLY A 675 4.03 -0.51 -41.85
N ASN A 676 4.81 -1.46 -42.38
CA ASN A 676 6.17 -1.26 -42.84
C ASN A 676 6.49 -2.28 -43.94
N ASP A 677 7.64 -2.15 -44.60
CA ASP A 677 7.98 -2.92 -45.80
C ASP A 677 8.09 -4.44 -45.52
N ARG A 678 8.55 -4.82 -44.31
CA ARG A 678 8.55 -6.22 -43.86
C ARG A 678 7.13 -6.78 -43.73
N LEU A 679 6.22 -6.03 -43.09
CA LEU A 679 4.82 -6.44 -42.93
C LEU A 679 4.09 -6.48 -44.28
N PHE A 680 4.38 -5.54 -45.18
CA PHE A 680 3.85 -5.57 -46.53
C PHE A 680 4.31 -6.81 -47.32
N ALA A 681 5.58 -7.23 -47.19
CA ALA A 681 6.05 -8.46 -47.81
C ALA A 681 5.34 -9.72 -47.29
N ILE A 682 5.02 -9.77 -45.98
CA ILE A 682 4.25 -10.87 -45.38
C ILE A 682 2.81 -10.88 -45.93
N LEU A 683 2.16 -9.70 -45.98
CA LEU A 683 0.82 -9.55 -46.57
C LEU A 683 0.80 -9.96 -48.05
N ALA A 684 1.73 -9.46 -48.86
CA ALA A 684 1.86 -9.79 -50.28
C ALA A 684 2.03 -11.30 -50.49
N LYS A 685 2.85 -11.97 -49.66
CA LYS A 685 3.00 -13.43 -49.68
C LYS A 685 1.69 -14.16 -49.32
N GLY A 686 1.00 -13.75 -48.27
CA GLY A 686 -0.27 -14.38 -47.84
C GLY A 686 -1.43 -14.17 -48.82
N LEU A 687 -1.43 -13.05 -49.56
CA LEU A 687 -2.34 -12.81 -50.69
C LEU A 687 -1.95 -13.58 -51.97
N GLY A 688 -0.90 -14.40 -51.95
CA GLY A 688 -0.42 -15.14 -53.12
C GLY A 688 0.17 -14.26 -54.22
N ARG A 689 0.73 -13.11 -53.84
CA ARG A 689 1.32 -12.08 -54.73
C ARG A 689 2.67 -11.56 -54.20
N PRO A 690 3.64 -12.44 -53.85
CA PRO A 690 4.90 -12.03 -53.23
C PRO A 690 5.70 -11.03 -54.08
N GLU A 691 5.52 -11.03 -55.41
CA GLU A 691 6.15 -10.10 -56.35
C GLU A 691 5.81 -8.63 -56.08
N TRP A 692 4.66 -8.33 -55.45
CA TRP A 692 4.30 -6.96 -55.08
C TRP A 692 5.27 -6.35 -54.07
N ALA A 693 5.92 -7.17 -53.23
CA ALA A 693 6.91 -6.70 -52.25
C ALA A 693 8.18 -6.13 -52.91
N THR A 694 8.45 -6.52 -54.15
CA THR A 694 9.62 -6.13 -54.95
C THR A 694 9.28 -5.21 -56.13
N ASP A 695 8.00 -4.87 -56.33
CA ASP A 695 7.57 -3.92 -57.35
C ASP A 695 7.97 -2.50 -56.94
N ASP A 696 8.66 -1.75 -57.81
CA ASP A 696 9.12 -0.37 -57.52
C ASP A 696 7.99 0.57 -57.06
N ARG A 697 6.73 0.29 -57.44
CA ARG A 697 5.55 1.06 -57.02
C ARG A 697 5.16 0.80 -55.58
N PHE A 698 5.58 -0.33 -54.98
CA PHE A 698 5.10 -0.81 -53.69
C PHE A 698 6.18 -1.27 -52.70
N ALA A 699 7.44 -1.37 -53.11
CA ALA A 699 8.54 -1.86 -52.27
C ALA A 699 8.71 -1.07 -50.97
N THR A 700 8.54 0.26 -50.99
CA THR A 700 8.61 1.13 -49.81
C THR A 700 7.26 1.72 -49.44
N ASN A 701 7.02 2.01 -48.16
CA ASN A 701 5.78 2.65 -47.70
C ASN A 701 5.48 3.96 -48.44
N SER A 702 6.50 4.79 -48.71
CA SER A 702 6.34 6.04 -49.47
C SER A 702 5.88 5.79 -50.92
N ALA A 703 6.37 4.73 -51.56
CA ALA A 703 5.88 4.29 -52.86
C ALA A 703 4.42 3.79 -52.77
N ARG A 704 4.09 2.95 -51.76
CA ARG A 704 2.72 2.49 -51.51
C ARG A 704 1.73 3.62 -51.26
N VAL A 705 2.12 4.66 -50.52
CA VAL A 705 1.32 5.87 -50.32
C VAL A 705 1.07 6.59 -51.65
N LYS A 706 2.11 6.75 -52.48
CA LYS A 706 2.01 7.37 -53.82
C LYS A 706 1.14 6.56 -54.80
N HIS A 707 1.16 5.24 -54.70
CA HIS A 707 0.45 4.31 -55.60
C HIS A 707 -0.77 3.62 -54.95
N ARG A 708 -1.27 4.17 -53.83
CA ARG A 708 -2.34 3.59 -52.98
C ARG A 708 -3.52 3.05 -53.75
N ALA A 709 -4.09 3.85 -54.65
CA ALA A 709 -5.31 3.52 -55.39
C ALA A 709 -5.17 2.27 -56.30
N VAL A 710 -3.94 1.94 -56.71
CA VAL A 710 -3.66 0.70 -57.47
C VAL A 710 -3.54 -0.49 -56.51
N LEU A 711 -2.71 -0.34 -55.47
CA LEU A 711 -2.40 -1.42 -54.53
C LEU A 711 -3.63 -1.86 -53.73
N GLU A 712 -4.36 -0.91 -53.14
CA GLU A 712 -5.54 -1.23 -52.33
C GLU A 712 -6.67 -1.82 -53.17
N LYS A 713 -6.75 -1.52 -54.48
CA LYS A 713 -7.70 -2.16 -55.39
C LYS A 713 -7.32 -3.63 -55.61
N TRP A 714 -6.07 -3.92 -55.90
CA TRP A 714 -5.58 -5.28 -56.10
C TRP A 714 -5.70 -6.15 -54.85
N ILE A 715 -5.45 -5.57 -53.66
CA ILE A 715 -5.68 -6.26 -52.38
C ILE A 715 -7.18 -6.56 -52.21
N GLU A 716 -8.08 -5.62 -52.53
CA GLU A 716 -9.52 -5.87 -52.41
C GLU A 716 -10.05 -6.90 -53.43
N GLU A 717 -9.49 -6.92 -54.65
CA GLU A 717 -9.79 -7.95 -55.66
C GLU A 717 -9.40 -9.35 -55.18
N VAL A 718 -8.28 -9.50 -54.46
CA VAL A 718 -7.88 -10.79 -53.87
C VAL A 718 -8.70 -11.14 -52.64
N THR A 719 -8.89 -10.22 -51.69
CA THR A 719 -9.60 -10.51 -50.42
C THR A 719 -11.04 -10.95 -50.59
N ARG A 720 -11.73 -10.49 -51.63
CA ARG A 720 -13.09 -10.93 -51.98
C ARG A 720 -13.19 -12.41 -52.38
N THR A 721 -12.08 -13.12 -52.61
CA THR A 721 -12.08 -14.52 -53.06
C THR A 721 -12.22 -15.55 -51.92
N LYS A 722 -12.17 -15.13 -50.66
CA LYS A 722 -12.29 -16.00 -49.47
C LYS A 722 -13.14 -15.37 -48.37
N THR A 723 -13.65 -16.21 -47.48
CA THR A 723 -14.34 -15.78 -46.26
C THR A 723 -13.39 -15.04 -45.32
N THR A 724 -13.96 -14.28 -44.38
CA THR A 724 -13.19 -13.55 -43.36
C THR A 724 -12.37 -14.54 -42.53
N GLN A 725 -12.96 -15.67 -42.12
CA GLN A 725 -12.27 -16.67 -41.30
C GLN A 725 -11.09 -17.33 -42.04
N GLU A 726 -11.25 -17.70 -43.30
CA GLU A 726 -10.13 -18.24 -44.10
C GLU A 726 -8.94 -17.26 -44.17
N TRP A 727 -9.18 -15.95 -44.22
CA TRP A 727 -8.10 -14.97 -44.15
C TRP A 727 -7.50 -14.86 -42.75
N LEU A 728 -8.31 -14.94 -41.68
CA LEU A 728 -7.77 -14.98 -40.30
C LEU A 728 -6.83 -16.17 -40.13
N ASP A 729 -7.20 -17.34 -40.67
CA ASP A 729 -6.42 -18.58 -40.60
C ASP A 729 -5.14 -18.50 -41.45
N ILE A 730 -5.19 -17.88 -42.64
CA ILE A 730 -4.02 -17.68 -43.52
C ILE A 730 -2.96 -16.78 -42.88
N PHE A 731 -3.38 -15.80 -42.08
CA PHE A 731 -2.46 -14.85 -41.44
C PHE A 731 -2.10 -15.20 -39.98
N ASP A 732 -2.69 -16.24 -39.40
CA ASP A 732 -2.34 -16.72 -38.05
C ASP A 732 -0.86 -17.16 -37.96
N GLY A 733 -0.24 -16.85 -36.82
CA GLY A 733 1.19 -17.06 -36.58
C GLY A 733 2.16 -16.27 -37.50
N THR A 734 1.69 -15.54 -38.52
CA THR A 734 2.59 -14.88 -39.50
C THR A 734 3.30 -13.62 -38.96
N GLY A 735 2.85 -13.08 -37.83
CA GLY A 735 3.34 -11.81 -37.29
C GLY A 735 2.88 -10.56 -38.05
N LEU A 736 1.93 -10.71 -38.98
CA LEU A 736 1.18 -9.60 -39.58
C LEU A 736 0.09 -9.11 -38.59
N PRO A 737 -0.14 -7.80 -38.44
CA PRO A 737 -1.34 -7.28 -37.80
C PRO A 737 -2.56 -7.42 -38.73
N TYR A 738 -3.59 -8.16 -38.28
CA TYR A 738 -4.86 -8.29 -38.98
C TYR A 738 -6.02 -8.49 -37.98
N ALA A 739 -7.25 -8.17 -38.39
CA ALA A 739 -8.44 -8.35 -37.55
C ALA A 739 -9.73 -8.44 -38.39
N LYS A 740 -10.73 -9.20 -37.91
CA LYS A 740 -12.12 -9.07 -38.37
C LYS A 740 -12.70 -7.75 -37.86
N VAL A 741 -13.51 -7.07 -38.69
CA VAL A 741 -14.37 -5.97 -38.21
C VAL A 741 -15.60 -6.58 -37.54
N ASN A 742 -15.65 -6.53 -36.21
CA ASN A 742 -16.76 -7.04 -35.39
C ASN A 742 -17.83 -5.96 -35.17
N ASP A 743 -19.07 -6.38 -34.91
CA ASP A 743 -20.08 -5.53 -34.28
C ASP A 743 -19.98 -5.55 -32.74
N LEU A 744 -20.86 -4.82 -32.05
CA LEU A 744 -20.87 -4.74 -30.59
C LEU A 744 -21.18 -6.10 -29.91
N MET A 745 -22.05 -6.92 -30.50
CA MET A 745 -22.39 -8.23 -29.96
C MET A 745 -21.23 -9.20 -30.16
N ASP A 746 -20.67 -9.28 -31.37
CA ASP A 746 -19.47 -10.05 -31.70
C ASP A 746 -18.30 -9.70 -30.76
N THR A 747 -18.14 -8.42 -30.40
CA THR A 747 -17.10 -7.95 -29.48
C THR A 747 -17.33 -8.52 -28.06
N THR A 748 -18.53 -8.40 -27.49
CA THR A 748 -18.85 -8.99 -26.17
C THR A 748 -18.76 -10.51 -26.12
N GLN A 749 -18.85 -11.18 -27.28
CA GLN A 749 -18.73 -12.63 -27.40
C GLN A 749 -17.31 -13.11 -27.75
N HIS A 750 -16.37 -12.18 -27.98
CA HIS A 750 -15.00 -12.49 -28.34
C HIS A 750 -14.29 -13.27 -27.22
N ARG A 751 -13.54 -14.32 -27.58
CA ARG A 751 -12.89 -15.24 -26.63
C ARG A 751 -11.92 -14.54 -25.67
N HIS A 752 -11.31 -13.42 -26.09
CA HIS A 752 -10.41 -12.64 -25.24
C HIS A 752 -11.17 -11.89 -24.14
N GLU A 753 -12.29 -11.23 -24.49
CA GLU A 753 -13.14 -10.49 -23.53
C GLU A 753 -13.75 -11.43 -22.48
N ARG A 754 -14.20 -12.62 -22.90
CA ARG A 754 -14.77 -13.65 -22.00
C ARG A 754 -13.78 -14.25 -21.00
N ASN A 755 -12.48 -13.95 -21.11
CA ASN A 755 -11.44 -14.40 -20.19
C ASN A 755 -10.89 -13.27 -19.30
N LEU A 756 -11.40 -12.03 -19.47
CA LEU A 756 -10.99 -10.84 -18.71
C LEU A 756 -12.06 -10.36 -17.71
N VAL A 757 -13.23 -11.03 -17.70
CA VAL A 757 -14.36 -10.86 -16.78
C VAL A 757 -14.53 -12.14 -15.96
#